data_AF-A0AAU6JH69-F1
#
_entry.id   AF-A0AAU6JH69-F1
#
_cell.length_a   1.000
_cell.length_b   1.000
_cell.length_c   1.000
_cell.angle_alpha   90.00
_cell.angle_beta   90.00
_cell.angle_gamma   90.00
#
_symmetry.space_group_name_H-M   'P 1'
#
loop_
_entity.id
_entity.type
_entity.pdbx_description
1 polymer ?
#
loop_
_entity_poly.entity_id
_entity_poly.type
_entity_poly.pdbx_seq_one_letter_code
_entity_poly.pdbx_strand_id
1 'polypeptide(L)'
;MKFRSLATNLTVRTIGEAWQSHHFAPIPDDELRYTDSSIRRTTFESYAAAVDWTDRGHVTRALRVFEDLIRTGRREGWSGPWLDDLMERLRRDGLQIDERGRITEIPGTSTPAVPTQSASRTDNRSVALTEVTRRRIAEALGTTDWTGGLGDLSFLERLYDLDALPSHDSRFATAREDIAKHRYANDDWDNDWIFSDDRFGLGRGLDETLLRFLSETLHPAVRTDEEEVARLVTVLNKVLAPDGYVLKPATVISGYPVYRAGRLAERTASGESDGDAAARKDPDPIPGSRHSSASSTTTSSAAADDAARVRRLARGDRKDYSCERLPFADGGQADVFRAIHKPTGARVVLKKLRDRNPPERKRARMKREITLGRWLDGHPHAMPILDADPGHTWFVMPYAPFTAEQRRDQLAEPSELRKLVDALCSVLSATHQAGWLHRDIKPANVLMHDGRWVLADWGIARRPRGQTTDPQRTRVGVPFGSGGFAAPELSVDAHGATDAADVYSIGQLIGWAVTGTMPAINVPLLPPAGPWRSIVRQATQTDPVRRPPTVRALRQLVIQETQAPAQSAFVKAQALQREMESGSATAAHELIALAARHTDDAPLYCDLLVKLPLGPLLPALLADAQRAIDIVRAMAELLGTHRSPERGEVDATIMWLIRIAQRAADSGVLDLLEECCDGAFEWDGRWDQWGPQKDIAAWLRTLQGDSASSVASMLRQHPTCAQHFSHIADDVDVDHRIRAALTHLGDARPAPVKADAIRASPPGLR
;
A
#
# COMPACT_ATOMS: atom_id res chain seq x y z
N MET A 1 -23.32 -4.58 2.53
CA MET A 1 -24.70 -4.31 2.03
C MET A 1 -24.63 -3.70 0.63
N LYS A 2 -25.69 -3.82 -0.19
CA LYS A 2 -25.87 -3.02 -1.42
C LYS A 2 -26.97 -1.98 -1.17
N PHE A 3 -26.60 -0.73 -0.90
CA PHE A 3 -27.51 0.32 -0.41
C PHE A 3 -28.40 0.99 -1.50
N ARG A 4 -28.36 0.46 -2.73
CA ARG A 4 -28.89 1.13 -3.95
C ARG A 4 -30.41 1.34 -3.96
N SER A 5 -31.18 0.57 -3.19
CA SER A 5 -32.64 0.69 -3.09
C SER A 5 -33.12 1.82 -2.18
N LEU A 6 -32.28 2.33 -1.27
CA LEU A 6 -32.71 3.17 -0.14
C LEU A 6 -32.80 4.67 -0.47
N ALA A 7 -32.18 5.13 -1.55
CA ALA A 7 -32.02 6.56 -1.89
C ALA A 7 -32.97 7.08 -3.01
N THR A 8 -34.02 6.32 -3.35
CA THR A 8 -34.93 6.64 -4.47
C THR A 8 -35.78 7.89 -4.23
N ASN A 9 -36.32 8.06 -3.01
CA ASN A 9 -37.29 9.12 -2.66
C ASN A 9 -36.72 10.22 -1.74
N LEU A 10 -35.44 10.17 -1.38
CA LEU A 10 -34.79 11.17 -0.50
C LEU A 10 -34.21 12.34 -1.31
N THR A 11 -33.93 13.48 -0.67
CA THR A 11 -33.15 14.58 -1.27
C THR A 11 -31.65 14.44 -0.94
N VAL A 12 -30.74 15.01 -1.75
CA VAL A 12 -29.30 15.02 -1.44
C VAL A 12 -29.04 15.69 -0.08
N ARG A 13 -29.70 16.82 0.18
CA ARG A 13 -29.62 17.57 1.45
C ARG A 13 -30.04 16.73 2.65
N THR A 14 -31.17 16.03 2.56
CA THR A 14 -31.69 15.15 3.61
C THR A 14 -30.72 14.00 3.94
N ILE A 15 -30.05 13.45 2.92
CA ILE A 15 -28.99 12.45 3.11
C ILE A 15 -27.76 13.11 3.77
N GLY A 16 -27.32 14.27 3.30
CA GLY A 16 -26.20 15.01 3.86
C GLY A 16 -26.38 15.33 5.35
N GLU A 17 -27.48 16.00 5.70
CA GLU A 17 -27.80 16.43 7.08
C GLU A 17 -27.86 15.24 8.06
N ALA A 18 -28.49 14.12 7.66
CA ALA A 18 -28.59 12.93 8.52
C ALA A 18 -27.23 12.25 8.76
N TRP A 19 -26.40 12.12 7.72
CA TRP A 19 -25.07 11.49 7.83
C TRP A 19 -24.03 12.42 8.49
N GLN A 20 -24.13 13.74 8.29
CA GLN A 20 -23.34 14.77 8.98
C GLN A 20 -23.62 14.77 10.50
N SER A 21 -24.88 14.63 10.90
CA SER A 21 -25.32 14.64 12.31
C SER A 21 -24.67 13.55 13.18
N HIS A 22 -24.14 12.48 12.55
CA HIS A 22 -23.39 11.40 13.20
C HIS A 22 -21.90 11.35 12.79
N HIS A 23 -21.40 12.44 12.20
CA HIS A 23 -20.03 12.69 11.78
C HIS A 23 -19.48 11.77 10.68
N PHE A 24 -20.33 11.31 9.75
CA PHE A 24 -19.92 10.52 8.58
C PHE A 24 -19.80 11.34 7.27
N ALA A 25 -20.16 12.63 7.29
CA ALA A 25 -20.12 13.53 6.13
C ALA A 25 -19.62 14.95 6.52
N PRO A 26 -19.00 15.70 5.58
CA PRO A 26 -18.64 17.11 5.78
C PRO A 26 -19.89 18.02 5.86
N ILE A 27 -19.67 19.28 6.24
CA ILE A 27 -20.76 20.29 6.34
C ILE A 27 -21.35 20.53 4.93
N PRO A 28 -22.67 20.38 4.73
CA PRO A 28 -23.30 20.63 3.44
C PRO A 28 -23.49 22.13 3.19
N ASP A 29 -23.20 22.58 1.98
CA ASP A 29 -23.59 23.91 1.50
C ASP A 29 -25.11 24.07 1.41
N ASP A 30 -25.60 25.28 1.69
CA ASP A 30 -27.03 25.58 1.73
C ASP A 30 -27.74 25.51 0.36
N GLU A 31 -26.99 25.45 -0.73
CA GLU A 31 -27.49 25.47 -2.12
C GLU A 31 -28.02 24.11 -2.63
N LEU A 32 -27.86 23.02 -1.88
CA LEU A 32 -28.27 21.67 -2.31
C LEU A 32 -29.80 21.48 -2.39
N ARG A 33 -30.44 22.00 -3.45
CA ARG A 33 -31.85 21.76 -3.80
C ARG A 33 -31.99 20.88 -5.05
N TYR A 34 -32.52 19.69 -4.81
CA TYR A 34 -33.10 18.69 -5.73
C TYR A 34 -32.77 18.80 -7.23
N THR A 35 -31.63 18.24 -7.67
CA THR A 35 -31.43 17.82 -9.07
C THR A 35 -30.65 16.49 -9.15
N ASP A 36 -31.00 15.69 -10.17
CA ASP A 36 -30.53 14.34 -10.54
C ASP A 36 -30.62 13.20 -9.48
N SER A 37 -31.01 12.01 -9.97
CA SER A 37 -31.07 10.74 -9.24
C SER A 37 -29.76 9.97 -9.23
N SER A 38 -28.82 10.30 -10.13
CA SER A 38 -27.47 9.73 -10.17
C SER A 38 -26.66 10.15 -8.94
N ILE A 39 -26.56 11.47 -8.71
CA ILE A 39 -25.82 12.12 -7.62
C ILE A 39 -26.27 11.58 -6.25
N ARG A 40 -27.59 11.50 -6.01
CA ARG A 40 -28.16 10.96 -4.75
C ARG A 40 -27.62 9.57 -4.38
N ARG A 41 -27.50 8.69 -5.36
CA ARG A 41 -27.04 7.30 -5.16
C ARG A 41 -25.55 7.28 -4.85
N THR A 42 -24.75 8.01 -5.62
CA THR A 42 -23.29 8.11 -5.43
C THR A 42 -22.93 8.75 -4.09
N THR A 43 -23.62 9.81 -3.68
CA THR A 43 -23.42 10.46 -2.37
C THR A 43 -23.74 9.49 -1.21
N PHE A 44 -24.88 8.77 -1.28
CA PHE A 44 -25.24 7.79 -0.25
C PHE A 44 -24.24 6.61 -0.19
N GLU A 45 -23.85 6.04 -1.33
CA GLU A 45 -22.85 4.96 -1.38
C GLU A 45 -21.49 5.44 -0.85
N SER A 46 -21.09 6.68 -1.11
CA SER A 46 -19.84 7.26 -0.60
C SER A 46 -19.82 7.42 0.92
N TYR A 47 -20.92 7.87 1.55
CA TYR A 47 -20.99 7.99 3.01
C TYR A 47 -21.13 6.61 3.69
N ALA A 48 -21.89 5.69 3.10
CA ALA A 48 -22.01 4.32 3.62
C ALA A 48 -20.69 3.51 3.52
N ALA A 49 -19.80 3.87 2.58
CA ALA A 49 -18.45 3.32 2.49
C ALA A 49 -17.48 3.86 3.57
N ALA A 50 -17.79 5.00 4.20
CA ALA A 50 -17.02 5.55 5.32
C ALA A 50 -17.39 4.93 6.69
N VAL A 51 -18.40 4.06 6.73
CA VAL A 51 -18.76 3.29 7.94
C VAL A 51 -17.86 2.05 8.01
N ASP A 52 -17.03 2.00 9.05
CA ASP A 52 -16.44 0.73 9.49
C ASP A 52 -17.53 -0.14 10.12
N TRP A 53 -18.00 -1.14 9.38
CA TRP A 53 -19.02 -2.08 9.82
C TRP A 53 -18.50 -3.11 10.84
N THR A 54 -17.20 -3.10 11.17
CA THR A 54 -16.59 -3.93 12.21
C THR A 54 -16.48 -3.23 13.56
N ASP A 55 -16.52 -1.88 13.59
CA ASP A 55 -16.56 -1.10 14.84
C ASP A 55 -18.01 -0.95 15.35
N ARG A 56 -18.27 -1.48 16.55
CA ARG A 56 -19.61 -1.46 17.16
C ARG A 56 -20.13 -0.04 17.44
N GLY A 57 -19.24 0.94 17.64
CA GLY A 57 -19.60 2.34 17.79
C GLY A 57 -19.99 2.98 16.46
N HIS A 58 -19.27 2.68 15.37
CA HIS A 58 -19.61 3.10 14.00
C HIS A 58 -20.95 2.50 13.56
N VAL A 59 -21.15 1.20 13.76
CA VAL A 59 -22.44 0.53 13.47
C VAL A 59 -23.57 1.16 14.28
N THR A 60 -23.37 1.42 15.58
CA THR A 60 -24.38 2.07 16.44
C THR A 60 -24.72 3.49 15.97
N ARG A 61 -23.73 4.27 15.52
CA ARG A 61 -23.98 5.61 14.94
C ARG A 61 -24.66 5.53 13.58
N ALA A 62 -24.26 4.60 12.71
CA ALA A 62 -24.89 4.37 11.42
C ALA A 62 -26.37 3.96 11.57
N LEU A 63 -26.70 3.11 12.54
CA LEU A 63 -28.10 2.79 12.88
C LEU A 63 -28.90 4.03 13.29
N ARG A 64 -28.32 4.97 14.06
CA ARG A 64 -28.99 6.23 14.40
C ARG A 64 -29.25 7.13 13.19
N VAL A 65 -28.36 7.14 12.18
CA VAL A 65 -28.63 7.83 10.90
C VAL A 65 -29.90 7.26 10.25
N PHE A 66 -30.07 5.94 10.23
CA PHE A 66 -31.29 5.33 9.72
C PHE A 66 -32.53 5.67 10.57
N GLU A 67 -32.43 5.66 11.90
CA GLU A 67 -33.54 6.10 12.78
C GLU A 67 -33.95 7.56 12.56
N ASP A 68 -32.99 8.47 12.36
CA ASP A 68 -33.26 9.89 12.11
C ASP A 68 -33.93 10.08 10.73
N LEU A 69 -33.52 9.32 9.71
CA LEU A 69 -34.18 9.27 8.40
C LEU A 69 -35.62 8.71 8.49
N ILE A 70 -35.83 7.64 9.27
CA ILE A 70 -37.16 7.06 9.53
C ILE A 70 -38.07 8.06 10.25
N ARG A 71 -37.57 8.73 11.30
CA ARG A 71 -38.31 9.73 12.07
C ARG A 71 -38.67 10.96 11.22
N THR A 72 -37.75 11.42 10.38
CA THR A 72 -37.99 12.52 9.42
C THR A 72 -39.05 12.11 8.40
N GLY A 73 -38.97 10.90 7.84
CA GLY A 73 -39.94 10.40 6.87
C GLY A 73 -41.35 10.22 7.43
N ARG A 74 -41.50 9.77 8.68
CA ARG A 74 -42.81 9.72 9.35
C ARG A 74 -43.40 11.12 9.58
N ARG A 75 -42.57 12.13 9.89
CA ARG A 75 -43.01 13.53 10.07
C ARG A 75 -43.46 14.18 8.76
N GLU A 76 -42.81 13.84 7.66
CA GLU A 76 -43.03 14.45 6.34
C GLU A 76 -43.92 13.61 5.40
N GLY A 77 -44.52 12.53 5.93
CA GLY A 77 -45.48 11.71 5.19
C GLY A 77 -44.88 10.89 4.04
N TRP A 78 -43.57 10.60 4.07
CA TRP A 78 -42.92 9.82 3.03
C TRP A 78 -43.48 8.38 3.03
N SER A 79 -43.97 7.94 1.88
CA SER A 79 -44.34 6.54 1.62
C SER A 79 -43.63 6.03 0.37
N GLY A 80 -43.35 4.72 0.33
CA GLY A 80 -42.76 4.07 -0.83
C GLY A 80 -41.78 2.94 -0.49
N PRO A 81 -41.32 2.18 -1.52
CA PRO A 81 -40.74 0.85 -1.35
C PRO A 81 -39.45 0.77 -0.51
N TRP A 82 -38.77 1.89 -0.29
CA TRP A 82 -37.50 1.94 0.45
C TRP A 82 -37.68 1.63 1.93
N LEU A 83 -38.81 2.07 2.53
CA LEU A 83 -39.09 1.84 3.95
C LEU A 83 -39.49 0.39 4.20
N ASP A 84 -40.25 -0.19 3.27
CA ASP A 84 -40.64 -1.60 3.30
C ASP A 84 -39.42 -2.52 3.11
N ASP A 85 -38.54 -2.22 2.15
CA ASP A 85 -37.26 -2.94 1.93
C ASP A 85 -36.32 -2.84 3.14
N LEU A 86 -36.28 -1.68 3.83
CA LEU A 86 -35.52 -1.51 5.06
C LEU A 86 -36.14 -2.31 6.23
N MET A 87 -37.46 -2.25 6.40
CA MET A 87 -38.18 -2.96 7.46
C MET A 87 -38.05 -4.48 7.33
N GLU A 88 -38.13 -5.02 6.11
CA GLU A 88 -38.01 -6.46 5.88
C GLU A 88 -36.60 -6.97 6.16
N ARG A 89 -35.57 -6.20 5.77
CA ARG A 89 -34.16 -6.50 6.07
C ARG A 89 -33.88 -6.46 7.57
N LEU A 90 -34.40 -5.47 8.28
CA LEU A 90 -34.29 -5.39 9.74
C LEU A 90 -34.94 -6.61 10.41
N ARG A 91 -36.16 -7.00 9.99
CA ARG A 91 -36.86 -8.18 10.55
C ARG A 91 -36.09 -9.47 10.37
N ARG A 92 -35.52 -9.70 9.18
CA ARG A 92 -34.67 -10.86 8.90
C ARG A 92 -33.47 -10.93 9.84
N ASP A 93 -32.94 -9.78 10.25
CA ASP A 93 -31.79 -9.65 11.14
C ASP A 93 -32.20 -9.47 12.62
N GLY A 94 -33.46 -9.80 12.98
CA GLY A 94 -33.98 -9.83 14.37
C GLY A 94 -34.47 -8.48 14.93
N LEU A 95 -34.55 -7.44 14.10
CA LEU A 95 -34.80 -6.05 14.49
C LEU A 95 -36.14 -5.53 13.93
N GLN A 96 -36.77 -4.63 14.67
CA GLN A 96 -38.00 -3.92 14.31
C GLN A 96 -37.92 -2.43 14.63
N ILE A 97 -38.74 -1.65 13.94
CA ILE A 97 -38.87 -0.20 14.18
C ILE A 97 -40.04 0.02 15.14
N ASP A 98 -39.80 0.64 16.30
CA ASP A 98 -40.84 0.98 17.27
C ASP A 98 -41.78 2.10 16.77
N GLU A 99 -42.86 2.37 17.52
CA GLU A 99 -43.81 3.46 17.20
C GLU A 99 -43.15 4.85 17.15
N ARG A 100 -41.99 5.01 17.82
CA ARG A 100 -41.21 6.26 17.88
C ARG A 100 -40.13 6.33 16.79
N GLY A 101 -39.99 5.32 15.93
CA GLY A 101 -39.03 5.29 14.84
C GLY A 101 -37.61 4.85 15.23
N ARG A 102 -37.45 4.14 16.35
CA ARG A 102 -36.16 3.58 16.81
C ARG A 102 -36.05 2.12 16.42
N ILE A 103 -34.83 1.66 16.14
CA ILE A 103 -34.54 0.27 15.82
C ILE A 103 -34.31 -0.49 17.14
N THR A 104 -35.06 -1.58 17.32
CA THR A 104 -35.17 -2.35 18.56
C THR A 104 -35.24 -3.84 18.24
N GLU A 105 -34.85 -4.71 19.16
CA GLU A 105 -34.98 -6.16 18.97
C GLU A 105 -36.46 -6.59 19.01
N ILE A 106 -36.83 -7.62 18.23
CA ILE A 106 -38.21 -8.15 18.19
C ILE A 106 -38.47 -8.98 19.46
N PRO A 107 -39.44 -8.61 20.32
CA PRO A 107 -39.77 -9.40 21.50
C PRO A 107 -40.27 -10.80 21.12
N GLY A 108 -39.56 -11.83 21.57
CA GLY A 108 -39.95 -13.23 21.35
C GLY A 108 -39.22 -13.94 20.20
N THR A 109 -38.39 -13.27 19.40
CA THR A 109 -37.48 -13.96 18.47
C THR A 109 -36.19 -14.42 19.17
N SER A 110 -36.36 -15.24 20.21
CA SER A 110 -35.27 -15.95 20.89
C SER A 110 -35.43 -17.45 20.61
N THR A 111 -34.60 -18.02 19.74
CA THR A 111 -34.41 -19.48 19.67
C THR A 111 -33.92 -20.02 21.03
N PRO A 112 -34.26 -21.26 21.42
CA PRO A 112 -34.66 -21.53 22.79
C PRO A 112 -33.52 -21.69 23.80
N ALA A 113 -33.74 -21.20 25.02
CA ALA A 113 -32.92 -21.56 26.17
C ALA A 113 -33.36 -22.91 26.76
N VAL A 114 -32.40 -23.82 26.96
CA VAL A 114 -32.54 -25.02 27.80
C VAL A 114 -32.31 -24.60 29.28
N PRO A 115 -33.08 -25.11 30.26
CA PRO A 115 -33.46 -24.28 31.40
C PRO A 115 -32.47 -24.25 32.58
N THR A 116 -32.45 -23.09 33.25
CA THR A 116 -31.75 -22.83 34.52
C THR A 116 -32.30 -23.60 35.71
N GLN A 117 -31.42 -24.13 36.56
CA GLN A 117 -31.65 -24.16 38.01
C GLN A 117 -30.47 -23.57 38.80
N SER A 118 -30.84 -22.56 39.60
CA SER A 118 -30.11 -21.88 40.67
C SER A 118 -29.09 -22.71 41.46
N ALA A 119 -27.84 -22.22 41.56
CA ALA A 119 -27.23 -21.86 42.84
C ALA A 119 -25.94 -21.00 42.70
N SER A 120 -25.92 -19.84 43.36
CA SER A 120 -24.77 -19.10 43.92
C SER A 120 -23.36 -19.16 43.28
N ARG A 121 -22.86 -17.96 42.93
CA ARG A 121 -21.44 -17.52 43.03
C ARG A 121 -20.38 -18.38 42.31
N THR A 122 -19.98 -17.97 41.10
CA THR A 122 -18.71 -17.25 40.85
C THR A 122 -18.66 -16.73 39.41
N ASP A 123 -17.92 -15.64 39.20
CA ASP A 123 -17.79 -14.97 37.89
C ASP A 123 -16.74 -15.71 37.04
N ASN A 124 -17.13 -16.24 35.88
CA ASN A 124 -16.19 -16.76 34.88
C ASN A 124 -16.79 -16.62 33.46
N ARG A 125 -16.15 -15.82 32.60
CA ARG A 125 -16.65 -15.48 31.26
C ARG A 125 -16.23 -16.55 30.24
N SER A 126 -17.19 -17.17 29.58
CA SER A 126 -16.95 -18.04 28.44
C SER A 126 -16.48 -17.25 27.20
N VAL A 127 -15.26 -17.53 26.72
CA VAL A 127 -14.73 -16.97 25.47
C VAL A 127 -15.16 -17.86 24.29
N ALA A 128 -15.92 -17.33 23.34
CA ALA A 128 -16.29 -18.03 22.10
C ALA A 128 -15.22 -17.84 21.01
N LEU A 129 -15.18 -18.73 20.00
CA LEU A 129 -14.29 -18.57 18.84
C LEU A 129 -14.66 -17.33 18.03
N THR A 130 -13.68 -16.48 17.77
CA THR A 130 -13.86 -15.25 16.99
C THR A 130 -13.98 -15.54 15.49
N GLU A 131 -14.66 -14.67 14.75
CA GLU A 131 -14.74 -14.74 13.27
C GLU A 131 -13.34 -14.71 12.63
N VAL A 132 -12.38 -14.01 13.25
CA VAL A 132 -10.97 -13.97 12.82
C VAL A 132 -10.31 -15.34 12.93
N THR A 133 -10.52 -16.05 14.04
CA THR A 133 -10.00 -17.42 14.24
C THR A 133 -10.64 -18.39 13.26
N ARG A 134 -11.96 -18.31 13.06
CA ARG A 134 -12.70 -19.14 12.08
C ARG A 134 -12.21 -18.93 10.66
N ARG A 135 -11.99 -17.68 10.26
CA ARG A 135 -11.42 -17.33 8.94
C ARG A 135 -10.00 -17.87 8.75
N ARG A 136 -9.14 -17.72 9.77
CA ARG A 136 -7.76 -18.26 9.73
C ARG A 136 -7.72 -19.79 9.71
N ILE A 137 -8.70 -20.46 10.31
CA ILE A 137 -8.87 -21.91 10.20
C ILE A 137 -9.24 -22.30 8.77
N ALA A 138 -10.20 -21.60 8.15
CA ALA A 138 -10.57 -21.81 6.75
C ALA A 138 -9.38 -21.58 5.81
N GLU A 139 -8.60 -20.51 6.00
CA GLU A 139 -7.38 -20.22 5.21
C GLU A 139 -6.28 -21.28 5.39
N ALA A 140 -6.10 -21.81 6.62
CA ALA A 140 -5.13 -22.87 6.91
C ALA A 140 -5.51 -24.24 6.31
N LEU A 141 -6.82 -24.52 6.19
CA LEU A 141 -7.36 -25.77 5.66
C LEU A 141 -7.78 -25.71 4.19
N GLY A 142 -7.97 -24.52 3.61
CA GLY A 142 -8.11 -24.33 2.16
C GLY A 142 -6.79 -24.50 1.41
N THR A 143 -5.66 -24.37 2.11
CA THR A 143 -4.31 -24.56 1.58
C THR A 143 -3.71 -25.95 1.85
N THR A 144 -4.37 -26.76 2.70
CA THR A 144 -3.95 -28.14 3.03
C THR A 144 -5.19 -29.02 3.03
N ASP A 145 -5.32 -29.92 2.05
CA ASP A 145 -6.50 -30.74 1.77
C ASP A 145 -7.16 -31.32 3.04
N TRP A 146 -8.24 -30.70 3.52
CA TRP A 146 -8.84 -31.03 4.82
C TRP A 146 -9.35 -32.47 4.90
N THR A 147 -9.69 -33.07 3.76
CA THR A 147 -10.16 -34.47 3.65
C THR A 147 -9.04 -35.51 3.79
N GLY A 148 -7.76 -35.09 3.70
CA GLY A 148 -6.60 -35.95 3.88
C GLY A 148 -6.52 -37.05 2.81
N GLY A 149 -6.58 -38.32 3.23
CA GLY A 149 -6.63 -39.47 2.34
C GLY A 149 -8.04 -39.89 1.90
N LEU A 150 -9.08 -39.18 2.34
CA LEU A 150 -10.48 -39.41 1.94
C LEU A 150 -10.89 -38.39 0.87
N GLY A 151 -12.02 -38.58 0.20
CA GLY A 151 -12.66 -37.51 -0.59
C GLY A 151 -13.72 -36.76 0.22
N ASP A 152 -14.09 -35.55 -0.21
CA ASP A 152 -15.12 -34.67 0.39
C ASP A 152 -16.34 -35.44 0.94
N LEU A 153 -16.96 -36.31 0.15
CA LEU A 153 -18.16 -37.08 0.57
C LEU A 153 -17.83 -38.04 1.73
N SER A 154 -16.81 -38.89 1.56
CA SER A 154 -16.43 -39.90 2.56
C SER A 154 -15.86 -39.30 3.85
N PHE A 155 -15.36 -38.06 3.81
CA PHE A 155 -15.05 -37.30 5.00
C PHE A 155 -16.32 -36.74 5.66
N LEU A 156 -17.18 -36.06 4.91
CA LEU A 156 -18.34 -35.36 5.45
C LEU A 156 -19.41 -36.31 6.02
N GLU A 157 -19.58 -37.51 5.45
CA GLU A 157 -20.43 -38.59 6.00
C GLU A 157 -20.08 -38.99 7.45
N ARG A 158 -18.84 -38.72 7.90
CA ARG A 158 -18.38 -39.00 9.27
C ARG A 158 -18.89 -37.97 10.28
N LEU A 159 -19.39 -36.84 9.79
CA LEU A 159 -19.79 -35.68 10.58
C LEU A 159 -21.26 -35.29 10.38
N TYR A 160 -21.82 -35.51 9.18
CA TYR A 160 -23.13 -35.03 8.75
C TYR A 160 -23.91 -36.12 7.99
N ASP A 161 -25.23 -36.12 8.16
CA ASP A 161 -26.14 -36.88 7.30
C ASP A 161 -26.41 -36.08 6.02
N LEU A 162 -25.67 -36.39 4.96
CA LEU A 162 -25.72 -35.67 3.68
C LEU A 162 -27.01 -35.90 2.88
N ASP A 163 -27.78 -36.94 3.23
CA ASP A 163 -29.04 -37.29 2.59
C ASP A 163 -30.23 -36.62 3.28
N ALA A 164 -30.08 -36.22 4.55
CA ALA A 164 -31.03 -35.38 5.27
C ALA A 164 -30.84 -33.86 5.05
N LEU A 165 -29.67 -33.42 4.55
CA LEU A 165 -29.38 -32.01 4.27
C LEU A 165 -29.90 -31.58 2.89
N PRO A 166 -30.55 -30.40 2.75
CA PRO A 166 -31.06 -29.94 1.47
C PRO A 166 -29.94 -29.51 0.51
N SER A 167 -30.19 -29.66 -0.80
CA SER A 167 -29.35 -29.10 -1.86
C SER A 167 -29.38 -27.56 -1.88
N HIS A 168 -28.29 -26.91 -2.26
CA HIS A 168 -28.29 -25.48 -2.63
C HIS A 168 -28.59 -25.26 -4.12
N ASP A 169 -28.37 -26.28 -4.96
CA ASP A 169 -28.86 -26.33 -6.33
C ASP A 169 -30.25 -26.97 -6.39
N SER A 170 -31.26 -26.18 -6.80
CA SER A 170 -32.64 -26.60 -7.00
C SER A 170 -32.87 -27.80 -7.95
N ARG A 171 -31.84 -28.23 -8.70
CA ARG A 171 -31.87 -29.40 -9.59
C ARG A 171 -31.69 -30.73 -8.85
N PHE A 172 -31.20 -30.71 -7.60
CA PHE A 172 -30.91 -31.89 -6.79
C PHE A 172 -31.71 -31.87 -5.48
N ALA A 173 -31.97 -33.03 -4.90
CA ALA A 173 -32.77 -33.14 -3.69
C ALA A 173 -31.93 -32.97 -2.42
N THR A 174 -30.73 -33.57 -2.40
CA THR A 174 -29.88 -33.66 -1.20
C THR A 174 -28.52 -33.00 -1.38
N ALA A 175 -27.88 -32.62 -0.27
CA ALA A 175 -26.52 -32.11 -0.28
C ALA A 175 -25.51 -33.12 -0.84
N ARG A 176 -25.76 -34.43 -0.70
CA ARG A 176 -24.96 -35.48 -1.35
C ARG A 176 -24.92 -35.32 -2.88
N GLU A 177 -26.08 -35.19 -3.52
CA GLU A 177 -26.19 -35.10 -4.98
C GLU A 177 -25.53 -33.82 -5.51
N ASP A 178 -25.76 -32.70 -4.81
CA ASP A 178 -25.17 -31.38 -5.02
C ASP A 178 -23.62 -31.44 -5.02
N ILE A 179 -23.03 -31.93 -3.91
CA ILE A 179 -21.58 -32.07 -3.74
C ILE A 179 -21.00 -33.07 -4.75
N ALA A 180 -21.66 -34.22 -4.96
CA ALA A 180 -21.21 -35.21 -5.93
C ALA A 180 -21.14 -34.64 -7.35
N LYS A 181 -22.12 -33.82 -7.74
CA LYS A 181 -22.10 -33.18 -9.07
C LYS A 181 -20.99 -32.15 -9.17
N HIS A 182 -20.88 -31.25 -8.20
CA HIS A 182 -19.99 -30.10 -8.30
C HIS A 182 -18.51 -30.46 -8.04
N ARG A 183 -18.20 -31.27 -7.02
CA ARG A 183 -16.81 -31.63 -6.68
C ARG A 183 -16.23 -32.81 -7.47
N TYR A 184 -17.04 -33.69 -8.05
CA TYR A 184 -16.55 -34.89 -8.74
C TYR A 184 -16.91 -34.98 -10.23
N ALA A 185 -18.05 -34.43 -10.65
CA ALA A 185 -18.50 -34.51 -12.05
C ALA A 185 -18.25 -33.22 -12.85
N ASN A 186 -18.02 -32.08 -12.20
CA ASN A 186 -17.75 -30.79 -12.83
C ASN A 186 -16.39 -30.17 -12.40
N ASP A 187 -15.97 -30.39 -11.15
CA ASP A 187 -14.79 -29.77 -10.51
C ASP A 187 -14.84 -28.23 -10.57
N ASP A 188 -15.97 -27.65 -10.17
CA ASP A 188 -16.30 -26.22 -10.32
C ASP A 188 -16.46 -25.44 -8.99
N TRP A 189 -16.06 -26.04 -7.86
CA TRP A 189 -16.06 -25.42 -6.52
C TRP A 189 -14.64 -25.34 -5.92
N ASP A 190 -14.30 -24.21 -5.30
CA ASP A 190 -13.01 -23.97 -4.62
C ASP A 190 -12.75 -24.94 -3.46
N ASN A 191 -11.50 -25.22 -3.12
CA ASN A 191 -11.14 -26.24 -2.11
C ASN A 191 -11.56 -25.89 -0.67
N ASP A 192 -11.90 -24.63 -0.37
CA ASP A 192 -12.42 -24.17 0.92
C ASP A 192 -13.94 -23.96 0.94
N TRP A 193 -14.66 -24.43 -0.10
CA TRP A 193 -16.12 -24.27 -0.26
C TRP A 193 -16.92 -24.56 1.02
N ILE A 194 -16.53 -25.61 1.76
CA ILE A 194 -17.18 -26.10 2.98
C ILE A 194 -17.24 -25.06 4.11
N PHE A 195 -16.33 -24.08 4.14
CA PHE A 195 -16.33 -23.01 5.14
C PHE A 195 -17.29 -21.86 4.81
N SER A 196 -17.67 -21.75 3.53
CA SER A 196 -18.65 -20.76 3.03
C SER A 196 -20.07 -21.34 2.92
N ASP A 197 -20.23 -22.66 3.06
CA ASP A 197 -21.52 -23.35 3.01
C ASP A 197 -22.19 -23.37 4.39
N ASP A 198 -23.23 -22.54 4.56
CA ASP A 198 -23.95 -22.40 5.82
C ASP A 198 -24.60 -23.71 6.31
N ARG A 199 -24.84 -24.73 5.45
CA ARG A 199 -25.40 -26.04 5.84
C ARG A 199 -24.53 -26.78 6.84
N PHE A 200 -23.22 -26.58 6.77
CA PHE A 200 -22.23 -27.29 7.58
C PHE A 200 -21.82 -26.52 8.85
N GLY A 201 -22.20 -25.24 8.96
CA GLY A 201 -22.02 -24.44 10.16
C GLY A 201 -20.58 -24.11 10.54
N LEU A 202 -19.60 -24.31 9.65
CA LEU A 202 -18.18 -24.11 9.96
C LEU A 202 -17.80 -22.62 10.05
N GLY A 203 -18.28 -21.80 9.11
CA GLY A 203 -18.02 -20.35 9.10
C GLY A 203 -18.79 -19.58 10.18
N ARG A 204 -20.06 -19.90 10.41
CA ARG A 204 -21.01 -19.11 11.24
C ARG A 204 -21.86 -19.91 12.24
N GLY A 205 -21.74 -21.24 12.27
CA GLY A 205 -22.45 -22.10 13.21
C GLY A 205 -21.72 -22.28 14.54
N LEU A 206 -22.12 -23.26 15.35
CA LEU A 206 -21.62 -23.48 16.71
C LEU A 206 -20.11 -23.79 16.76
N ASP A 207 -19.42 -23.29 17.79
CA ASP A 207 -17.98 -23.56 18.02
C ASP A 207 -17.69 -25.06 18.06
N GLU A 208 -18.57 -25.83 18.69
CA GLU A 208 -18.46 -27.30 18.80
C GLU A 208 -18.47 -28.00 17.44
N THR A 209 -19.22 -27.49 16.46
CA THR A 209 -19.28 -28.04 15.10
C THR A 209 -17.93 -27.90 14.41
N LEU A 210 -17.33 -26.70 14.47
CA LEU A 210 -16.00 -26.46 13.91
C LEU A 210 -14.92 -27.24 14.65
N LEU A 211 -14.94 -27.27 15.99
CA LEU A 211 -13.95 -28.00 16.79
C LEU A 211 -14.04 -29.53 16.59
N ARG A 212 -15.23 -30.07 16.34
CA ARG A 212 -15.42 -31.46 15.93
C ARG A 212 -14.86 -31.72 14.53
N PHE A 213 -15.15 -30.85 13.56
CA PHE A 213 -14.58 -30.92 12.21
C PHE A 213 -13.04 -30.92 12.22
N LEU A 214 -12.42 -30.04 13.03
CA LEU A 214 -10.96 -30.01 13.21
C LEU A 214 -10.39 -31.27 13.89
N SER A 215 -11.13 -31.84 14.83
CA SER A 215 -10.73 -33.09 15.49
C SER A 215 -10.77 -34.26 14.50
N GLU A 216 -11.77 -34.28 13.59
CA GLU A 216 -11.91 -35.30 12.55
C GLU A 216 -10.89 -35.13 11.42
N THR A 217 -10.55 -33.88 11.04
CA THR A 217 -9.48 -33.54 10.09
C THR A 217 -8.14 -34.19 10.48
N LEU A 218 -7.88 -34.32 11.79
CA LEU A 218 -6.68 -34.92 12.36
C LEU A 218 -6.83 -36.41 12.73
N HIS A 219 -7.97 -37.04 12.41
CA HIS A 219 -8.23 -38.41 12.85
C HIS A 219 -7.36 -39.42 12.06
N PRO A 220 -6.83 -40.49 12.69
CA PRO A 220 -5.97 -41.47 12.01
C PRO A 220 -6.59 -42.21 10.81
N ALA A 221 -7.92 -42.21 10.69
CA ALA A 221 -8.65 -42.74 9.53
C ALA A 221 -8.75 -41.75 8.35
N VAL A 222 -8.38 -40.49 8.58
CA VAL A 222 -8.33 -39.40 7.61
C VAL A 222 -6.88 -39.12 7.19
N ARG A 223 -5.92 -39.23 8.12
CA ARG A 223 -4.49 -38.98 7.89
C ARG A 223 -3.61 -40.02 8.60
N THR A 224 -2.61 -40.53 7.89
CA THR A 224 -1.67 -41.54 8.40
C THR A 224 -0.22 -41.05 8.51
N ASP A 225 0.12 -39.87 7.98
CA ASP A 225 1.44 -39.23 8.14
C ASP A 225 1.52 -38.50 9.49
N GLU A 226 2.33 -39.02 10.41
CA GLU A 226 2.55 -38.43 11.74
C GLU A 226 3.19 -37.03 11.68
N GLU A 227 4.08 -36.77 10.71
CA GLU A 227 4.67 -35.44 10.56
C GLU A 227 3.66 -34.45 10.00
N GLU A 228 2.76 -34.87 9.10
CA GLU A 228 1.67 -34.01 8.60
C GLU A 228 0.71 -33.65 9.73
N VAL A 229 0.27 -34.63 10.52
CA VAL A 229 -0.59 -34.42 11.69
C VAL A 229 0.10 -33.51 12.71
N ALA A 230 1.39 -33.70 13.00
CA ALA A 230 2.15 -32.82 13.90
C ALA A 230 2.25 -31.37 13.39
N ARG A 231 2.46 -31.17 12.08
CA ARG A 231 2.45 -29.84 11.44
C ARG A 231 1.07 -29.18 11.57
N LEU A 232 -0.01 -29.90 11.22
CA LEU A 232 -1.38 -29.38 11.28
C LEU A 232 -1.83 -29.05 12.71
N VAL A 233 -1.55 -29.92 13.68
CA VAL A 233 -1.80 -29.67 15.12
C VAL A 233 -1.10 -28.39 15.56
N THR A 234 0.15 -28.17 15.13
CA THR A 234 0.92 -26.96 15.48
C THR A 234 0.29 -25.69 14.89
N VAL A 235 -0.13 -25.73 13.62
CA VAL A 235 -0.79 -24.59 12.96
C VAL A 235 -2.16 -24.30 13.58
N LEU A 236 -3.02 -25.32 13.71
CA LEU A 236 -4.36 -25.17 14.26
C LEU A 236 -4.32 -24.70 15.72
N ASN A 237 -3.42 -25.23 16.55
CA ASN A 237 -3.26 -24.76 17.94
C ASN A 237 -2.74 -23.32 18.01
N LYS A 238 -1.86 -22.88 17.10
CA LYS A 238 -1.44 -21.48 17.03
C LYS A 238 -2.61 -20.54 16.69
N VAL A 239 -3.57 -21.01 15.88
CA VAL A 239 -4.76 -20.24 15.50
C VAL A 239 -5.86 -20.27 16.58
N LEU A 240 -6.03 -21.40 17.29
CA LEU A 240 -7.04 -21.58 18.34
C LEU A 240 -6.64 -20.99 19.72
N ALA A 241 -5.34 -20.91 20.02
CA ALA A 241 -4.85 -20.49 21.33
C ALA A 241 -5.29 -19.07 21.79
N PRO A 242 -5.38 -18.04 20.91
CA PRO A 242 -5.89 -16.71 21.29
C PRO A 242 -7.30 -16.73 21.87
N ASP A 243 -8.15 -17.64 21.41
CA ASP A 243 -9.54 -17.79 21.87
C ASP A 243 -9.67 -18.83 23.01
N GLY A 244 -8.55 -19.25 23.59
CA GLY A 244 -8.49 -20.15 24.74
C GLY A 244 -8.77 -21.63 24.41
N TYR A 245 -8.65 -22.04 23.15
CA TYR A 245 -8.84 -23.42 22.69
C TYR A 245 -7.53 -24.09 22.26
N VAL A 246 -7.47 -25.41 22.42
CA VAL A 246 -6.32 -26.23 22.02
C VAL A 246 -6.75 -27.67 21.72
N LEU A 247 -6.32 -28.19 20.58
CA LEU A 247 -6.39 -29.59 20.18
C LEU A 247 -5.31 -30.37 20.92
N LYS A 248 -5.71 -31.30 21.80
CA LYS A 248 -4.82 -32.16 22.60
C LYS A 248 -5.08 -33.64 22.25
N PRO A 249 -4.07 -34.52 22.30
CA PRO A 249 -4.30 -35.96 22.26
C PRO A 249 -5.24 -36.36 23.40
N ALA A 250 -6.34 -37.05 23.05
CA ALA A 250 -7.35 -37.48 24.00
C ALA A 250 -7.40 -39.01 24.15
N THR A 251 -7.20 -39.73 23.04
CA THR A 251 -7.13 -41.19 22.99
C THR A 251 -6.08 -41.63 21.96
N VAL A 252 -5.73 -42.91 21.92
CA VAL A 252 -4.85 -43.50 20.91
C VAL A 252 -5.58 -44.65 20.24
N ILE A 253 -5.53 -44.73 18.91
CA ILE A 253 -6.12 -45.80 18.10
C ILE A 253 -5.02 -46.36 17.20
N SER A 254 -4.78 -47.68 17.28
CA SER A 254 -3.77 -48.38 16.47
C SER A 254 -2.34 -47.78 16.53
N GLY A 255 -1.98 -47.15 17.65
CA GLY A 255 -0.70 -46.46 17.85
C GLY A 255 -0.74 -44.96 17.58
N TYR A 256 -1.75 -44.45 16.86
CA TYR A 256 -1.86 -43.05 16.45
C TYR A 256 -2.71 -42.22 17.43
N PRO A 257 -2.30 -40.98 17.78
CA PRO A 257 -3.07 -40.11 18.66
C PRO A 257 -4.32 -39.55 17.95
N VAL A 258 -5.47 -39.62 18.64
CA VAL A 258 -6.70 -38.93 18.26
C VAL A 258 -6.79 -37.63 19.05
N TYR A 259 -6.87 -36.51 18.34
CA TYR A 259 -6.96 -35.18 18.94
C TYR A 259 -8.40 -34.81 19.25
N ARG A 260 -8.61 -34.08 20.35
CA ARG A 260 -9.87 -33.39 20.65
C ARG A 260 -9.60 -31.97 21.12
N ALA A 261 -10.52 -31.06 20.81
CA ALA A 261 -10.49 -29.71 21.35
C ALA A 261 -10.80 -29.69 22.85
N GLY A 262 -10.05 -28.86 23.58
CA GLY A 262 -10.33 -28.53 24.98
C GLY A 262 -9.86 -27.11 25.30
N ARG A 263 -10.18 -26.63 26.50
CA ARG A 263 -9.73 -25.31 26.96
C ARG A 263 -8.23 -25.30 27.29
N LEU A 264 -7.63 -24.13 27.11
CA LEU A 264 -6.31 -23.79 27.64
C LEU A 264 -6.50 -23.36 29.11
N ALA A 265 -5.89 -24.08 30.06
CA ALA A 265 -6.13 -23.83 31.48
C ALA A 265 -5.51 -22.51 31.96
N GLU A 266 -6.23 -21.78 32.82
CA GLU A 266 -5.75 -20.53 33.40
C GLU A 266 -4.59 -20.79 34.38
N ARG A 267 -3.54 -19.95 34.32
CA ARG A 267 -2.45 -19.96 35.30
C ARG A 267 -2.89 -19.22 36.55
N THR A 268 -3.37 -19.94 37.56
CA THR A 268 -3.52 -19.41 38.92
C THR A 268 -2.16 -19.16 39.57
N ALA A 269 -2.07 -18.12 40.39
CA ALA A 269 -0.87 -17.75 41.14
C ALA A 269 -1.11 -17.89 42.65
N SER A 270 -0.51 -18.92 43.25
CA SER A 270 -0.35 -19.12 44.70
C SER A 270 0.65 -20.26 44.96
N GLY A 271 1.47 -20.17 46.01
CA GLY A 271 2.31 -21.29 46.49
C GLY A 271 1.49 -22.38 47.20
N GLU A 272 2.01 -23.41 47.89
CA GLU A 272 3.37 -23.85 48.30
C GLU A 272 3.34 -25.42 48.36
N SER A 273 4.36 -26.25 48.66
CA SER A 273 5.75 -26.13 49.15
C SER A 273 6.60 -27.37 48.71
N ASP A 274 7.87 -27.45 49.16
CA ASP A 274 8.73 -28.65 49.38
C ASP A 274 9.18 -29.58 48.22
N GLY A 275 10.47 -29.98 48.21
CA GLY A 275 10.99 -30.96 47.22
C GLY A 275 12.51 -31.18 47.02
N ASP A 276 13.38 -30.46 47.75
CA ASP A 276 14.81 -30.77 47.99
C ASP A 276 15.89 -30.68 46.86
N ALA A 277 17.11 -30.46 47.34
CA ALA A 277 18.37 -29.98 46.76
C ALA A 277 18.99 -30.63 45.49
N ALA A 278 19.70 -29.82 44.68
CA ALA A 278 21.17 -29.68 44.82
C ALA A 278 21.87 -28.71 43.82
N ALA A 279 22.32 -27.57 44.34
CA ALA A 279 23.54 -26.80 44.00
C ALA A 279 24.04 -26.62 42.54
N ARG A 280 24.17 -25.35 42.11
CA ARG A 280 25.46 -24.74 41.70
C ARG A 280 25.42 -23.20 41.66
N LYS A 281 26.48 -22.61 42.22
CA LYS A 281 26.70 -21.19 42.57
C LYS A 281 26.53 -20.16 41.43
N ASP A 282 25.98 -18.99 41.80
CA ASP A 282 26.16 -17.71 41.12
C ASP A 282 27.59 -17.13 41.30
N PRO A 283 27.95 -16.14 40.46
CA PRO A 283 28.83 -15.03 40.82
C PRO A 283 28.05 -13.70 40.97
N ASP A 284 28.46 -12.88 41.94
CA ASP A 284 27.79 -11.65 42.39
C ASP A 284 27.69 -10.49 41.36
N PRO A 285 26.76 -9.52 41.57
CA PRO A 285 26.52 -8.40 40.67
C PRO A 285 27.48 -7.22 40.85
N ILE A 286 27.65 -6.41 39.79
CA ILE A 286 28.36 -5.11 39.84
C ILE A 286 27.33 -3.95 39.87
N PRO A 287 27.53 -2.87 40.67
CA PRO A 287 26.46 -1.92 41.00
C PRO A 287 26.21 -0.86 39.92
N GLY A 288 24.99 -0.31 39.90
CA GLY A 288 24.59 0.72 38.94
C GLY A 288 25.07 2.14 39.27
N SER A 289 25.18 2.97 38.24
CA SER A 289 25.34 4.43 38.37
C SER A 289 24.68 5.19 37.21
N ARG A 290 23.55 5.82 37.54
CA ARG A 290 23.04 7.16 37.14
C ARG A 290 23.05 7.61 35.65
N HIS A 291 21.95 8.28 35.32
CA HIS A 291 21.68 8.94 34.04
C HIS A 291 22.80 9.86 33.54
N SER A 292 23.08 9.79 32.23
CA SER A 292 23.25 11.00 31.42
C SER A 292 22.75 10.74 30.00
N SER A 293 21.98 11.68 29.46
CA SER A 293 21.52 11.68 28.07
C SER A 293 22.63 12.26 27.17
N ALA A 294 23.20 11.46 26.28
CA ALA A 294 24.19 11.92 25.31
C ALA A 294 23.99 11.25 23.94
N SER A 295 24.09 12.07 22.89
CA SER A 295 23.78 11.80 21.49
C SER A 295 24.33 10.49 20.91
N SER A 296 23.43 9.71 20.29
CA SER A 296 23.76 8.51 19.51
C SER A 296 24.23 8.85 18.09
N THR A 297 25.53 9.08 17.89
CA THR A 297 26.10 9.26 16.53
C THR A 297 27.50 8.62 16.32
N THR A 298 28.16 8.14 17.36
CA THR A 298 29.62 7.86 17.31
C THR A 298 30.03 6.42 16.98
N THR A 299 29.10 5.48 16.86
CA THR A 299 29.44 4.04 16.75
C THR A 299 29.91 3.61 15.36
N SER A 300 29.60 4.38 14.30
CA SER A 300 29.86 3.98 12.90
C SER A 300 31.34 4.05 12.50
N SER A 301 32.09 5.07 12.94
CA SER A 301 33.48 5.26 12.49
C SER A 301 34.45 4.22 13.06
N ALA A 302 34.21 3.74 14.30
CA ALA A 302 35.11 2.81 14.98
C ALA A 302 35.14 1.41 14.32
N ALA A 303 34.01 0.90 13.85
CA ALA A 303 33.94 -0.42 13.21
C ALA A 303 34.64 -0.44 11.83
N ALA A 304 34.51 0.65 11.07
CA ALA A 304 35.20 0.81 9.79
C ALA A 304 36.73 0.93 9.95
N ASP A 305 37.20 1.67 10.97
CA ASP A 305 38.64 1.70 11.30
C ASP A 305 39.14 0.34 11.79
N ASP A 306 38.38 -0.37 12.62
CA ASP A 306 38.73 -1.74 13.05
C ASP A 306 38.92 -2.70 11.87
N ALA A 307 38.01 -2.69 10.88
CA ALA A 307 38.16 -3.50 9.67
C ALA A 307 39.42 -3.12 8.87
N ALA A 308 39.76 -1.84 8.80
CA ALA A 308 40.98 -1.35 8.15
C ALA A 308 42.26 -1.74 8.94
N ARG A 309 42.21 -1.67 10.28
CA ARG A 309 43.29 -2.10 11.19
C ARG A 309 43.57 -3.59 11.06
N VAL A 310 42.54 -4.43 10.98
CA VAL A 310 42.69 -5.88 10.73
C VAL A 310 43.35 -6.12 9.38
N ARG A 311 42.85 -5.52 8.27
CA ARG A 311 43.47 -5.66 6.93
C ARG A 311 44.95 -5.28 6.92
N ARG A 312 45.36 -4.19 7.58
CA ARG A 312 46.76 -3.73 7.64
C ARG A 312 47.70 -4.71 8.35
N LEU A 313 47.17 -5.55 9.24
CA LEU A 313 47.93 -6.52 10.03
C LEU A 313 47.64 -7.97 9.64
N ALA A 314 46.84 -8.19 8.59
CA ALA A 314 46.48 -9.51 8.07
C ALA A 314 47.71 -10.23 7.52
N ARG A 315 47.90 -11.49 7.94
CA ARG A 315 49.06 -12.32 7.57
C ARG A 315 48.68 -13.71 7.07
N GLY A 316 47.39 -14.04 7.07
CA GLY A 316 46.95 -15.42 6.82
C GLY A 316 47.35 -16.41 7.92
N ASP A 317 47.71 -15.95 9.13
CA ASP A 317 47.94 -16.84 10.28
C ASP A 317 46.67 -16.97 11.13
N ARG A 318 46.15 -18.20 11.18
CA ARG A 318 44.97 -18.54 11.98
C ARG A 318 45.16 -18.27 13.48
N LYS A 319 46.39 -18.22 13.98
CA LYS A 319 46.72 -17.95 15.39
C LYS A 319 46.42 -16.51 15.81
N ASP A 320 46.34 -15.57 14.89
CA ASP A 320 46.00 -14.16 15.17
C ASP A 320 44.52 -13.97 15.56
N TYR A 321 43.69 -15.01 15.39
CA TYR A 321 42.25 -14.99 15.67
C TYR A 321 41.88 -15.89 16.84
N SER A 322 41.38 -15.31 17.92
CA SER A 322 40.73 -16.05 19.02
C SER A 322 39.27 -16.28 18.66
N CYS A 323 38.81 -17.52 18.52
CA CYS A 323 37.40 -17.83 18.21
C CYS A 323 36.64 -18.26 19.45
N GLU A 324 35.33 -17.99 19.45
CA GLU A 324 34.40 -18.61 20.41
C GLU A 324 34.41 -20.14 20.28
N ARG A 325 34.05 -20.83 21.38
CA ARG A 325 34.16 -22.29 21.52
C ARG A 325 33.26 -23.05 20.54
N LEU A 326 32.14 -22.47 20.16
CA LEU A 326 31.16 -23.06 19.24
C LEU A 326 30.99 -22.15 18.00
N PRO A 327 30.75 -22.72 16.81
CA PRO A 327 30.32 -21.93 15.67
C PRO A 327 28.87 -21.45 15.85
N PHE A 328 28.43 -20.54 14.98
CA PHE A 328 27.00 -20.24 14.82
C PHE A 328 26.21 -21.51 14.45
N ALA A 329 24.99 -21.65 14.98
CA ALA A 329 24.20 -22.88 14.91
C ALA A 329 23.89 -23.34 13.47
N ASP A 330 23.65 -22.41 12.55
CA ASP A 330 23.20 -22.69 11.18
C ASP A 330 24.33 -22.92 10.16
N GLY A 331 25.52 -23.33 10.63
CA GLY A 331 26.68 -23.60 9.77
C GLY A 331 26.44 -24.78 8.81
N GLY A 332 26.31 -24.49 7.51
CA GLY A 332 26.16 -25.48 6.44
C GLY A 332 27.47 -26.21 6.08
N GLN A 333 28.08 -25.88 4.94
CA GLN A 333 29.29 -26.59 4.44
C GLN A 333 30.61 -26.14 5.12
N ALA A 334 30.56 -25.09 5.92
CA ALA A 334 31.67 -24.48 6.65
C ALA A 334 31.19 -24.04 8.03
N ASP A 335 32.09 -24.06 9.01
CA ASP A 335 31.82 -23.50 10.33
C ASP A 335 32.13 -22.01 10.34
N VAL A 336 31.22 -21.22 10.90
CA VAL A 336 31.36 -19.78 11.04
C VAL A 336 31.50 -19.47 12.52
N PHE A 337 32.56 -18.77 12.91
CA PHE A 337 32.85 -18.44 14.31
C PHE A 337 32.86 -16.93 14.52
N ARG A 338 32.28 -16.46 15.62
CA ARG A 338 32.66 -15.16 16.19
C ARG A 338 34.12 -15.22 16.64
N ALA A 339 34.86 -14.15 16.40
CA ALA A 339 36.28 -14.10 16.70
C ALA A 339 36.76 -12.70 17.10
N ILE A 340 37.89 -12.64 17.79
CA ILE A 340 38.65 -11.43 18.09
C ILE A 340 40.00 -11.51 17.39
N HIS A 341 40.34 -10.49 16.61
CA HIS A 341 41.67 -10.35 16.02
C HIS A 341 42.64 -9.79 17.08
N LYS A 342 43.46 -10.68 17.65
CA LYS A 342 44.27 -10.45 18.86
C LYS A 342 45.16 -9.20 18.80
N PRO A 343 45.86 -8.88 17.69
CA PRO A 343 46.70 -7.67 17.61
C PRO A 343 45.91 -6.36 17.70
N THR A 344 44.62 -6.37 17.36
CA THR A 344 43.80 -5.15 17.24
C THR A 344 42.71 -5.00 18.30
N GLY A 345 42.27 -6.11 18.90
CA GLY A 345 41.05 -6.19 19.72
C GLY A 345 39.75 -6.24 18.90
N ALA A 346 39.80 -6.05 17.58
CA ALA A 346 38.62 -5.94 16.72
C ALA A 346 37.77 -7.22 16.70
N ARG A 347 36.45 -7.04 16.70
CA ARG A 347 35.45 -8.11 16.55
C ARG A 347 35.27 -8.48 15.08
N VAL A 348 35.48 -9.74 14.75
CA VAL A 348 35.42 -10.27 13.38
C VAL A 348 34.68 -11.60 13.33
N VAL A 349 34.39 -12.08 12.13
CA VAL A 349 33.82 -13.41 11.88
C VAL A 349 34.78 -14.22 11.03
N LEU A 350 35.02 -15.48 11.42
CA LEU A 350 35.93 -16.40 10.73
C LEU A 350 35.14 -17.59 10.17
N LYS A 351 35.11 -17.74 8.84
CA LYS A 351 34.50 -18.88 8.12
C LYS A 351 35.59 -19.89 7.78
N LYS A 352 35.42 -21.16 8.16
CA LYS A 352 36.42 -22.22 8.01
C LYS A 352 35.79 -23.53 7.50
N LEU A 353 36.50 -24.25 6.63
CA LEU A 353 36.13 -25.61 6.24
C LEU A 353 36.23 -26.60 7.42
N ARG A 354 35.17 -27.40 7.63
CA ARG A 354 35.05 -28.40 8.71
C ARG A 354 36.18 -29.44 8.67
N ASP A 355 36.40 -30.01 7.49
CA ASP A 355 37.33 -31.11 7.29
C ASP A 355 38.78 -30.63 7.47
N ARG A 356 39.62 -31.40 8.19
CA ARG A 356 41.06 -31.11 8.31
C ARG A 356 41.80 -31.24 6.97
N ASN A 357 41.35 -32.14 6.09
CA ASN A 357 41.83 -32.26 4.71
C ASN A 357 40.62 -32.22 3.75
N PRO A 358 40.11 -31.02 3.42
CA PRO A 358 38.89 -30.88 2.64
C PRO A 358 39.10 -31.31 1.19
N PRO A 359 38.14 -32.00 0.56
CA PRO A 359 38.20 -32.33 -0.87
C PRO A 359 38.46 -31.08 -1.72
N GLU A 360 39.19 -31.23 -2.82
CA GLU A 360 39.59 -30.09 -3.68
C GLU A 360 38.41 -29.22 -4.10
N ARG A 361 37.26 -29.83 -4.44
CA ARG A 361 36.00 -29.13 -4.72
C ARG A 361 35.53 -28.17 -3.61
N LYS A 362 35.80 -28.45 -2.33
CA LYS A 362 35.50 -27.55 -1.19
C LYS A 362 36.53 -26.40 -1.14
N ARG A 363 37.83 -26.70 -1.27
CA ARG A 363 38.89 -25.67 -1.37
C ARG A 363 38.66 -24.72 -2.54
N ALA A 364 38.24 -25.24 -3.69
CA ALA A 364 37.93 -24.45 -4.87
C ALA A 364 36.70 -23.53 -4.70
N ARG A 365 35.72 -23.90 -3.86
CA ARG A 365 34.60 -23.01 -3.47
C ARG A 365 35.09 -21.89 -2.56
N MET A 366 35.84 -22.25 -1.50
CA MET A 366 36.43 -21.28 -0.58
C MET A 366 37.38 -20.30 -1.30
N LYS A 367 38.21 -20.80 -2.23
CA LYS A 367 39.06 -19.97 -3.10
C LYS A 367 38.25 -19.00 -3.98
N ARG A 368 37.12 -19.45 -4.56
CA ARG A 368 36.24 -18.57 -5.33
C ARG A 368 35.62 -17.48 -4.47
N GLU A 369 35.13 -17.82 -3.29
CA GLU A 369 34.59 -16.85 -2.32
C GLU A 369 35.65 -15.82 -1.90
N ILE A 370 36.87 -16.27 -1.57
CA ILE A 370 38.02 -15.40 -1.27
C ILE A 370 38.38 -14.49 -2.46
N THR A 371 38.35 -15.01 -3.68
CA THR A 371 38.73 -14.26 -4.89
C THR A 371 37.67 -13.20 -5.24
N LEU A 372 36.38 -13.53 -5.20
CA LEU A 372 35.31 -12.55 -5.43
C LEU A 372 35.25 -11.50 -4.32
N GLY A 373 35.33 -11.91 -3.05
CA GLY A 373 35.28 -10.96 -1.93
C GLY A 373 36.46 -9.98 -1.92
N ARG A 374 37.64 -10.38 -2.43
CA ARG A 374 38.78 -9.47 -2.67
C ARG A 374 38.61 -8.61 -3.93
N TRP A 375 37.95 -9.10 -4.97
CA TRP A 375 37.68 -8.32 -6.19
C TRP A 375 36.59 -7.25 -5.96
N LEU A 376 35.60 -7.55 -5.12
CA LEU A 376 34.55 -6.63 -4.68
C LEU A 376 34.99 -5.71 -3.52
N ASP A 377 36.27 -5.71 -3.13
CA ASP A 377 36.71 -4.92 -1.98
C ASP A 377 36.52 -3.41 -2.24
N GLY A 378 35.95 -2.72 -1.25
CA GLY A 378 35.51 -1.33 -1.39
C GLY A 378 34.09 -1.14 -1.96
N HIS A 379 33.45 -2.16 -2.55
CA HIS A 379 32.05 -2.04 -3.00
C HIS A 379 31.10 -1.90 -1.78
N PRO A 380 30.21 -0.90 -1.73
CA PRO A 380 29.46 -0.57 -0.52
C PRO A 380 28.49 -1.66 -0.05
N HIS A 381 28.02 -2.51 -0.96
CA HIS A 381 27.04 -3.58 -0.68
C HIS A 381 27.61 -4.99 -0.81
N ALA A 382 28.93 -5.15 -0.80
CA ALA A 382 29.59 -6.46 -0.70
C ALA A 382 30.17 -6.66 0.71
N MET A 383 30.05 -7.86 1.29
CA MET A 383 30.73 -8.19 2.54
C MET A 383 32.24 -8.35 2.28
N PRO A 384 33.11 -7.50 2.85
CA PRO A 384 34.54 -7.52 2.55
C PRO A 384 35.28 -8.66 3.26
N ILE A 385 36.42 -9.04 2.70
CA ILE A 385 37.35 -10.02 3.29
C ILE A 385 38.54 -9.27 3.89
N LEU A 386 38.80 -9.49 5.16
CA LEU A 386 39.84 -8.81 5.94
C LEU A 386 41.17 -9.58 5.91
N ASP A 387 41.10 -10.92 5.98
CA ASP A 387 42.24 -11.82 5.96
C ASP A 387 41.81 -13.19 5.40
N ALA A 388 42.74 -13.97 4.84
CA ALA A 388 42.46 -15.32 4.38
C ALA A 388 43.70 -16.21 4.33
N ASP A 389 43.48 -17.50 4.56
CA ASP A 389 44.46 -18.57 4.42
C ASP A 389 45.06 -18.64 3.00
N PRO A 390 46.40 -18.66 2.83
CA PRO A 390 47.04 -19.03 1.57
C PRO A 390 46.59 -20.41 1.04
N GLY A 391 46.27 -21.35 1.93
CA GLY A 391 45.70 -22.66 1.62
C GLY A 391 44.21 -22.65 1.22
N HIS A 392 43.54 -21.49 1.29
CA HIS A 392 42.12 -21.29 1.02
C HIS A 392 41.21 -22.24 1.84
N THR A 393 41.53 -22.48 3.11
CA THR A 393 40.70 -23.28 4.04
C THR A 393 39.86 -22.44 5.00
N TRP A 394 40.18 -21.16 5.18
CA TRP A 394 39.41 -20.19 5.96
C TRP A 394 39.62 -18.75 5.47
N PHE A 395 38.69 -17.86 5.82
CA PHE A 395 38.85 -16.41 5.73
C PHE A 395 38.13 -15.68 6.87
N VAL A 396 38.42 -14.39 7.00
CA VAL A 396 37.87 -13.48 8.01
C VAL A 396 37.15 -12.32 7.33
N MET A 397 36.00 -11.93 7.87
CA MET A 397 35.17 -10.80 7.46
C MET A 397 34.74 -9.97 8.69
N PRO A 398 34.25 -8.73 8.54
CA PRO A 398 33.70 -7.95 9.65
C PRO A 398 32.58 -8.68 10.40
N TYR A 399 32.38 -8.32 11.67
CA TYR A 399 31.22 -8.76 12.42
C TYR A 399 29.97 -7.97 12.02
N ALA A 400 29.07 -8.61 11.25
CA ALA A 400 27.70 -8.13 11.04
C ALA A 400 26.80 -8.60 12.19
N PRO A 401 26.12 -7.71 12.94
CA PRO A 401 25.29 -8.12 14.07
C PRO A 401 23.99 -8.84 13.71
N PHE A 402 23.45 -8.65 12.49
CA PHE A 402 22.16 -9.23 12.09
C PHE A 402 22.15 -9.68 10.62
N THR A 403 21.40 -10.74 10.32
CA THR A 403 20.97 -11.11 8.96
C THR A 403 19.67 -10.39 8.58
N ALA A 404 19.30 -10.40 7.30
CA ALA A 404 17.97 -9.96 6.86
C ALA A 404 16.86 -10.83 7.47
N GLU A 405 17.11 -12.13 7.63
CA GLU A 405 16.22 -13.08 8.31
C GLU A 405 15.87 -12.65 9.74
N GLN A 406 16.89 -12.27 10.53
CA GLN A 406 16.73 -11.78 11.90
C GLN A 406 16.09 -10.39 12.00
N ARG A 407 15.91 -9.69 10.87
CA ARG A 407 15.32 -8.35 10.76
C ARG A 407 14.12 -8.33 9.81
N ARG A 408 13.48 -9.48 9.58
CA ARG A 408 12.30 -9.61 8.70
C ARG A 408 11.22 -8.57 9.01
N ASP A 409 10.96 -8.29 10.29
CA ASP A 409 9.93 -7.32 10.69
C ASP A 409 10.28 -5.86 10.34
N GLN A 410 11.58 -5.53 10.25
CA GLN A 410 12.02 -4.25 9.68
C GLN A 410 11.86 -4.24 8.16
N LEU A 411 11.99 -5.38 7.49
CA LEU A 411 11.80 -5.53 6.04
C LEU A 411 10.33 -5.63 5.62
N ALA A 412 9.39 -5.61 6.57
CA ALA A 412 7.98 -5.38 6.27
C ALA A 412 7.69 -3.91 5.93
N GLU A 413 8.53 -2.98 6.41
CA GLU A 413 8.47 -1.56 6.09
C GLU A 413 8.95 -1.32 4.63
N PRO A 414 8.12 -0.77 3.74
CA PRO A 414 8.44 -0.65 2.31
C PRO A 414 9.73 0.11 2.02
N SER A 415 10.05 1.12 2.83
CA SER A 415 11.27 1.93 2.68
C SER A 415 12.56 1.13 2.99
N GLU A 416 12.55 0.27 4.01
CA GLU A 416 13.68 -0.61 4.36
C GLU A 416 13.84 -1.76 3.38
N LEU A 417 12.74 -2.36 2.93
CA LEU A 417 12.77 -3.38 1.88
C LEU A 417 13.37 -2.82 0.58
N ARG A 418 13.00 -1.59 0.21
CA ARG A 418 13.56 -0.91 -0.96
C ARG A 418 15.06 -0.67 -0.82
N LYS A 419 15.56 -0.24 0.35
CA LYS A 419 17.01 -0.12 0.62
C LYS A 419 17.75 -1.45 0.45
N LEU A 420 17.16 -2.56 0.90
CA LEU A 420 17.73 -3.90 0.71
C LEU A 420 17.80 -4.27 -0.78
N VAL A 421 16.71 -4.08 -1.52
CA VAL A 421 16.64 -4.40 -2.96
C VAL A 421 17.59 -3.52 -3.77
N ASP A 422 17.68 -2.21 -3.48
CA ASP A 422 18.67 -1.30 -4.06
C ASP A 422 20.11 -1.78 -3.81
N ALA A 423 20.43 -2.20 -2.58
CA ALA A 423 21.74 -2.73 -2.20
C ALA A 423 22.11 -4.02 -2.97
N LEU A 424 21.18 -4.97 -3.07
CA LEU A 424 21.36 -6.20 -3.85
C LEU A 424 21.56 -5.89 -5.34
N CYS A 425 20.72 -5.04 -5.93
CA CYS A 425 20.83 -4.67 -7.33
C CYS A 425 22.15 -3.95 -7.63
N SER A 426 22.68 -3.15 -6.70
CA SER A 426 23.96 -2.47 -6.81
C SER A 426 25.13 -3.46 -6.92
N VAL A 427 25.29 -4.36 -5.94
CA VAL A 427 26.42 -5.33 -5.94
C VAL A 427 26.30 -6.36 -7.07
N LEU A 428 25.08 -6.83 -7.35
CA LEU A 428 24.86 -7.82 -8.40
C LEU A 428 25.06 -7.23 -9.79
N SER A 429 24.76 -5.94 -10.02
CA SER A 429 25.06 -5.28 -11.30
C SER A 429 26.57 -5.30 -11.60
N ALA A 430 27.41 -5.07 -10.59
CA ALA A 430 28.87 -5.16 -10.75
C ALA A 430 29.33 -6.60 -11.06
N THR A 431 28.81 -7.60 -10.36
CA THR A 431 29.19 -9.00 -10.62
C THR A 431 28.66 -9.52 -11.95
N HIS A 432 27.43 -9.20 -12.32
CA HIS A 432 26.81 -9.60 -13.59
C HIS A 432 27.59 -9.04 -14.78
N GLN A 433 28.01 -7.76 -14.73
CA GLN A 433 28.90 -7.15 -15.74
C GLN A 433 30.26 -7.86 -15.86
N ALA A 434 30.84 -8.31 -14.74
CA ALA A 434 32.05 -9.12 -14.72
C ALA A 434 31.81 -10.61 -15.05
N GLY A 435 30.59 -10.98 -15.45
CA GLY A 435 30.19 -12.34 -15.75
C GLY A 435 30.27 -13.25 -14.52
N TRP A 436 29.69 -12.86 -13.39
CA TRP A 436 29.58 -13.67 -12.17
C TRP A 436 28.16 -13.64 -11.62
N LEU A 437 27.54 -14.81 -11.47
CA LEU A 437 26.21 -15.00 -10.88
C LEU A 437 26.32 -15.48 -9.43
N HIS A 438 25.44 -15.04 -8.53
CA HIS A 438 25.48 -15.39 -7.10
C HIS A 438 24.85 -16.77 -6.83
N ARG A 439 23.63 -16.99 -7.32
CA ARG A 439 22.87 -18.27 -7.35
C ARG A 439 22.41 -18.85 -6.01
N ASP A 440 22.73 -18.20 -4.89
CA ASP A 440 22.21 -18.53 -3.55
C ASP A 440 21.82 -17.25 -2.78
N ILE A 441 21.04 -16.37 -3.41
CA ILE A 441 20.51 -15.17 -2.74
C ILE A 441 19.35 -15.60 -1.84
N LYS A 442 19.47 -15.36 -0.54
CA LYS A 442 18.48 -15.69 0.50
C LYS A 442 18.67 -14.80 1.73
N PRO A 443 17.67 -14.66 2.62
CA PRO A 443 17.76 -13.76 3.78
C PRO A 443 18.98 -13.99 4.70
N ALA A 444 19.42 -15.24 4.90
CA ALA A 444 20.61 -15.56 5.70
C ALA A 444 21.94 -15.04 5.09
N ASN A 445 21.99 -14.82 3.77
CA ASN A 445 23.19 -14.36 3.05
C ASN A 445 23.24 -12.83 2.89
N VAL A 446 22.19 -12.12 3.31
CA VAL A 446 22.12 -10.64 3.29
C VAL A 446 22.30 -10.15 4.73
N LEU A 447 23.35 -9.35 4.96
CA LEU A 447 23.82 -9.00 6.29
C LEU A 447 23.72 -7.48 6.53
N MET A 448 23.43 -7.08 7.76
CA MET A 448 23.46 -5.67 8.17
C MET A 448 24.86 -5.33 8.71
N HIS A 449 25.60 -4.46 8.02
CA HIS A 449 26.95 -4.02 8.41
C HIS A 449 27.02 -2.50 8.26
N ASP A 450 27.40 -1.80 9.33
CA ASP A 450 27.56 -0.33 9.36
C ASP A 450 26.31 0.44 8.89
N GLY A 451 25.12 -0.05 9.25
CA GLY A 451 23.83 0.57 8.92
C GLY A 451 23.36 0.35 7.48
N ARG A 452 24.02 -0.50 6.70
CA ARG A 452 23.67 -0.85 5.32
C ARG A 452 23.59 -2.36 5.11
N TRP A 453 22.77 -2.76 4.14
CA TRP A 453 22.70 -4.14 3.66
C TRP A 453 23.91 -4.47 2.79
N VAL A 454 24.54 -5.62 3.05
CA VAL A 454 25.66 -6.17 2.27
C VAL A 454 25.43 -7.65 1.94
N LEU A 455 25.83 -8.08 0.74
CA LEU A 455 25.68 -9.47 0.27
C LEU A 455 26.94 -10.30 0.59
N ALA A 456 26.74 -11.52 1.09
CA ALA A 456 27.77 -12.48 1.47
C ALA A 456 27.51 -13.89 0.89
N ASP A 457 28.49 -14.79 1.06
CA ASP A 457 28.49 -16.20 0.62
C ASP A 457 28.51 -16.45 -0.90
N TRP A 458 29.55 -15.93 -1.55
CA TRP A 458 29.87 -16.19 -2.97
C TRP A 458 30.34 -17.64 -3.26
N GLY A 459 30.19 -18.60 -2.32
CA GLY A 459 30.74 -19.96 -2.44
C GLY A 459 30.15 -20.81 -3.59
N ILE A 460 28.96 -20.46 -4.07
CA ILE A 460 28.26 -21.10 -5.20
C ILE A 460 28.43 -20.32 -6.52
N ALA A 461 29.04 -19.13 -6.46
CA ALA A 461 29.18 -18.24 -7.61
C ALA A 461 29.96 -18.87 -8.78
N ARG A 462 29.51 -18.55 -10.00
CA ARG A 462 30.01 -19.11 -11.27
C ARG A 462 30.04 -18.05 -12.37
N ARG A 463 30.96 -18.21 -13.32
CA ARG A 463 30.96 -17.47 -14.59
C ARG A 463 30.01 -18.11 -15.61
N PRO A 464 29.21 -17.34 -16.37
CA PRO A 464 28.46 -17.86 -17.51
C PRO A 464 29.36 -18.34 -18.66
N ARG A 465 28.87 -19.35 -19.39
CA ARG A 465 29.33 -19.90 -20.69
C ARG A 465 30.83 -20.16 -20.92
N GLY A 466 31.15 -21.42 -21.28
CA GLY A 466 32.35 -21.78 -22.04
C GLY A 466 33.64 -22.09 -21.26
N GLN A 467 33.75 -21.70 -19.98
CA GLN A 467 34.98 -21.90 -19.19
C GLN A 467 34.77 -22.62 -17.85
N THR A 468 34.41 -23.90 -17.86
CA THR A 468 34.82 -24.84 -16.79
C THR A 468 34.63 -26.30 -17.17
N THR A 469 35.73 -27.06 -17.15
CA THR A 469 35.79 -28.50 -17.41
C THR A 469 35.62 -29.30 -16.10
N ASP A 470 34.38 -29.63 -15.72
CA ASP A 470 34.09 -30.76 -14.81
C ASP A 470 32.62 -31.22 -14.96
N PRO A 471 32.34 -32.37 -15.63
CA PRO A 471 30.97 -32.80 -15.97
C PRO A 471 30.13 -33.36 -14.82
N GLN A 472 30.67 -33.62 -13.61
CA GLN A 472 29.99 -34.45 -12.60
C GLN A 472 28.93 -33.70 -11.77
N ARG A 473 27.90 -33.15 -12.43
CA ARG A 473 26.84 -32.37 -11.77
C ARG A 473 25.40 -32.64 -12.19
N THR A 474 25.09 -33.91 -12.47
CA THR A 474 23.72 -34.42 -12.61
C THR A 474 23.53 -35.71 -11.81
N ARG A 475 23.12 -35.57 -10.54
CA ARG A 475 22.28 -36.56 -9.88
C ARG A 475 20.93 -35.92 -9.63
N VAL A 476 19.93 -36.36 -10.37
CA VAL A 476 18.52 -36.02 -10.16
C VAL A 476 18.12 -36.46 -8.74
N GLY A 477 17.34 -35.63 -8.02
CA GLY A 477 16.70 -36.03 -6.77
C GLY A 477 17.39 -35.66 -5.45
N VAL A 478 18.53 -34.96 -5.44
CA VAL A 478 19.07 -34.34 -4.21
C VAL A 478 18.74 -32.85 -4.22
N PRO A 479 18.02 -32.29 -3.22
CA PRO A 479 17.65 -30.88 -3.20
C PRO A 479 18.88 -29.96 -3.26
N PHE A 480 19.03 -29.26 -4.40
CA PHE A 480 20.03 -28.23 -4.61
C PHE A 480 19.33 -26.87 -4.50
N GLY A 481 19.56 -26.14 -3.41
CA GLY A 481 19.10 -24.75 -3.27
C GLY A 481 18.49 -24.46 -1.91
N SER A 482 18.62 -23.21 -1.49
CA SER A 482 17.94 -22.65 -0.33
C SER A 482 16.43 -22.72 -0.48
N GLY A 483 15.73 -23.19 0.56
CA GLY A 483 14.31 -23.55 0.53
C GLY A 483 13.44 -22.48 -0.14
N GLY A 484 13.02 -22.74 -1.37
CA GLY A 484 12.18 -21.89 -2.21
C GLY A 484 12.81 -20.67 -2.88
N PHE A 485 14.01 -20.22 -2.49
CA PHE A 485 14.61 -19.00 -3.04
C PHE A 485 15.33 -19.21 -4.38
N ALA A 486 15.84 -20.42 -4.65
CA ALA A 486 16.59 -20.70 -5.87
C ALA A 486 15.69 -20.72 -7.13
N ALA A 487 16.21 -20.19 -8.25
CA ALA A 487 15.50 -20.18 -9.52
C ALA A 487 15.31 -21.60 -10.11
N PRO A 488 14.15 -21.93 -10.71
CA PRO A 488 13.84 -23.28 -11.18
C PRO A 488 14.88 -23.87 -12.14
N GLU A 489 15.39 -23.04 -13.06
CA GLU A 489 16.37 -23.45 -14.06
C GLU A 489 17.71 -23.87 -13.45
N LEU A 490 18.05 -23.45 -12.22
CA LEU A 490 19.27 -23.90 -11.53
C LEU A 490 19.23 -25.40 -11.18
N SER A 491 18.05 -26.01 -11.13
CA SER A 491 17.88 -27.45 -10.93
C SER A 491 17.91 -28.25 -12.25
N VAL A 492 17.66 -27.59 -13.39
CA VAL A 492 17.55 -28.20 -14.72
C VAL A 492 18.82 -28.00 -15.54
N ASP A 493 19.24 -26.74 -15.75
CA ASP A 493 20.48 -26.36 -16.39
C ASP A 493 21.20 -25.22 -15.64
N ALA A 494 21.97 -25.62 -14.63
CA ALA A 494 22.87 -24.73 -13.92
C ALA A 494 24.02 -24.15 -14.77
N HIS A 495 24.20 -24.52 -16.04
CA HIS A 495 25.25 -23.95 -16.92
C HIS A 495 24.71 -22.87 -17.85
N GLY A 496 23.46 -23.01 -18.33
CA GLY A 496 22.75 -22.01 -19.14
C GLY A 496 22.18 -20.83 -18.35
N ALA A 497 22.00 -20.94 -17.03
CA ALA A 497 21.43 -19.88 -16.18
C ALA A 497 22.15 -18.51 -16.31
N THR A 498 21.35 -17.46 -16.43
CA THR A 498 21.72 -16.03 -16.63
C THR A 498 21.43 -15.17 -15.39
N ASP A 499 21.64 -13.86 -15.47
CA ASP A 499 21.29 -12.85 -14.45
C ASP A 499 19.85 -12.99 -13.92
N ALA A 500 18.93 -13.40 -14.79
CA ALA A 500 17.53 -13.70 -14.49
C ALA A 500 17.33 -14.74 -13.36
N ALA A 501 18.33 -15.58 -13.06
CA ALA A 501 18.30 -16.51 -11.93
C ALA A 501 18.45 -15.77 -10.59
N ASP A 502 19.35 -14.78 -10.51
CA ASP A 502 19.51 -13.94 -9.33
C ASP A 502 18.30 -13.00 -9.16
N VAL A 503 17.71 -12.52 -10.27
CA VAL A 503 16.44 -11.76 -10.27
C VAL A 503 15.29 -12.56 -9.65
N TYR A 504 15.15 -13.85 -9.98
CA TYR A 504 14.15 -14.72 -9.35
C TYR A 504 14.35 -14.82 -7.84
N SER A 505 15.59 -15.03 -7.39
CA SER A 505 15.90 -15.13 -5.96
C SER A 505 15.66 -13.82 -5.20
N ILE A 506 15.90 -12.65 -5.80
CA ILE A 506 15.48 -11.36 -5.23
C ILE A 506 13.94 -11.29 -5.17
N GLY A 507 13.23 -11.75 -6.21
CA GLY A 507 11.77 -11.82 -6.22
C GLY A 507 11.21 -12.66 -5.07
N GLN A 508 11.74 -13.86 -4.84
CA GLN A 508 11.36 -14.71 -3.70
C GLN A 508 11.73 -14.07 -2.35
N LEU A 509 12.85 -13.34 -2.27
CA LEU A 509 13.24 -12.59 -1.06
C LEU A 509 12.26 -11.45 -0.75
N ILE A 510 11.82 -10.68 -1.75
CA ILE A 510 10.78 -9.65 -1.60
C ILE A 510 9.45 -10.31 -1.17
N GLY A 511 9.08 -11.43 -1.79
CA GLY A 511 7.90 -12.22 -1.43
C GLY A 511 7.92 -12.65 0.04
N TRP A 512 9.03 -13.24 0.48
CA TRP A 512 9.27 -13.64 1.88
C TRP A 512 9.26 -12.46 2.85
N ALA A 513 9.89 -11.33 2.49
CA ALA A 513 9.94 -10.15 3.35
C ALA A 513 8.53 -9.62 3.64
N VAL A 514 7.72 -9.42 2.59
CA VAL A 514 6.36 -8.88 2.73
C VAL A 514 5.40 -9.88 3.38
N THR A 515 5.42 -11.16 2.99
CA THR A 515 4.47 -12.17 3.52
C THR A 515 4.86 -12.71 4.90
N GLY A 516 6.15 -12.83 5.19
CA GLY A 516 6.66 -13.55 6.36
C GLY A 516 6.63 -15.08 6.22
N THR A 517 6.22 -15.59 5.05
CA THR A 517 6.14 -17.02 4.75
C THR A 517 7.45 -17.47 4.08
N MET A 518 7.94 -18.67 4.40
CA MET A 518 9.06 -19.26 3.66
C MET A 518 8.60 -19.69 2.26
N PRO A 519 9.34 -19.36 1.19
CA PRO A 519 8.92 -19.74 -0.16
C PRO A 519 8.99 -21.26 -0.36
N ALA A 520 8.07 -21.78 -1.16
CA ALA A 520 8.11 -23.16 -1.63
C ALA A 520 8.96 -23.29 -2.91
N ILE A 521 9.50 -24.49 -3.15
CA ILE A 521 10.38 -24.76 -4.30
C ILE A 521 9.58 -24.59 -5.60
N ASN A 522 10.10 -23.78 -6.52
CA ASN A 522 9.50 -23.47 -7.83
C ASN A 522 8.12 -22.79 -7.78
N VAL A 523 7.67 -22.30 -6.61
CA VAL A 523 6.38 -21.61 -6.44
C VAL A 523 6.62 -20.11 -6.18
N PRO A 524 6.11 -19.21 -7.03
CA PRO A 524 6.11 -17.76 -6.78
C PRO A 524 5.42 -17.37 -5.47
N LEU A 525 6.17 -16.82 -4.52
CA LEU A 525 5.62 -16.32 -3.25
C LEU A 525 5.06 -14.89 -3.43
N LEU A 526 3.84 -14.78 -3.97
CA LEU A 526 3.23 -13.49 -4.31
C LEU A 526 2.72 -12.73 -3.04
N PRO A 527 3.17 -11.48 -2.80
CA PRO A 527 2.60 -10.60 -1.77
C PRO A 527 1.10 -10.30 -1.96
N PRO A 528 0.41 -9.78 -0.92
CA PRO A 528 -0.92 -9.15 -1.03
C PRO A 528 -0.96 -8.00 -2.05
N ALA A 529 -2.15 -7.49 -2.36
CA ALA A 529 -2.32 -6.39 -3.31
C ALA A 529 -1.46 -5.16 -2.92
N GLY A 530 -0.75 -4.60 -3.91
CA GLY A 530 0.23 -3.53 -3.70
C GLY A 530 1.40 -3.61 -4.69
N PRO A 531 2.34 -2.64 -4.66
CA PRO A 531 3.39 -2.52 -5.67
C PRO A 531 4.34 -3.72 -5.70
N TRP A 532 4.69 -4.26 -4.53
CA TRP A 532 5.53 -5.45 -4.40
C TRP A 532 4.93 -6.69 -5.08
N ARG A 533 3.60 -6.81 -5.20
CA ARG A 533 2.97 -7.95 -5.90
C ARG A 533 3.27 -7.97 -7.39
N SER A 534 3.33 -6.80 -8.03
CA SER A 534 3.69 -6.70 -9.45
C SER A 534 5.16 -7.02 -9.68
N ILE A 535 6.04 -6.45 -8.84
CA ILE A 535 7.48 -6.70 -8.86
C ILE A 535 7.79 -8.18 -8.70
N VAL A 536 7.25 -8.84 -7.66
CA VAL A 536 7.50 -10.27 -7.42
C VAL A 536 6.95 -11.12 -8.56
N ARG A 537 5.70 -10.89 -9.00
CA ARG A 537 5.08 -11.66 -10.11
C ARG A 537 5.92 -11.62 -11.38
N GLN A 538 6.55 -10.50 -11.71
CA GLN A 538 7.43 -10.38 -12.88
C GLN A 538 8.81 -11.02 -12.62
N ALA A 539 9.38 -10.80 -11.42
CA ALA A 539 10.69 -11.35 -11.06
C ALA A 539 10.69 -12.89 -10.97
N THR A 540 9.59 -13.52 -10.55
CA THR A 540 9.51 -14.97 -10.27
C THR A 540 8.80 -15.79 -11.36
N GLN A 541 8.68 -15.28 -12.59
CA GLN A 541 8.19 -16.06 -13.73
C GLN A 541 8.98 -17.37 -13.92
N THR A 542 8.31 -18.49 -14.22
CA THR A 542 9.01 -19.77 -14.41
C THR A 542 10.00 -19.71 -15.58
N ASP A 543 9.58 -19.14 -16.71
CA ASP A 543 10.42 -18.85 -17.87
C ASP A 543 11.37 -17.66 -17.60
N PRO A 544 12.70 -17.85 -17.61
CA PRO A 544 13.67 -16.78 -17.36
C PRO A 544 13.57 -15.62 -18.36
N VAL A 545 13.09 -15.84 -19.59
CA VAL A 545 12.96 -14.81 -20.63
C VAL A 545 11.82 -13.83 -20.31
N ARG A 546 10.85 -14.23 -19.48
CA ARG A 546 9.73 -13.38 -19.03
C ARG A 546 10.04 -12.56 -17.77
N ARG A 547 11.19 -12.77 -17.16
CA ARG A 547 11.67 -11.98 -16.00
C ARG A 547 12.33 -10.69 -16.49
N PRO A 548 12.49 -9.65 -15.64
CA PRO A 548 13.43 -8.58 -15.90
C PRO A 548 14.83 -9.18 -16.22
N PRO A 549 15.43 -8.92 -17.40
CA PRO A 549 16.57 -9.69 -17.87
C PRO A 549 17.88 -9.42 -17.13
N THR A 550 17.91 -8.37 -16.28
CA THR A 550 19.05 -7.96 -15.46
C THR A 550 18.54 -7.37 -14.14
N VAL A 551 19.39 -7.34 -13.10
CA VAL A 551 19.06 -6.64 -11.84
C VAL A 551 18.87 -5.12 -12.03
N ARG A 552 19.45 -4.52 -13.08
CA ARG A 552 19.17 -3.13 -13.46
C ARG A 552 17.72 -2.95 -13.92
N ALA A 553 17.21 -3.89 -14.72
CA ALA A 553 15.80 -3.89 -15.15
C ALA A 553 14.85 -4.14 -13.96
N LEU A 554 15.19 -5.07 -13.06
CA LEU A 554 14.44 -5.29 -11.81
C LEU A 554 14.37 -4.01 -10.98
N ARG A 555 15.51 -3.31 -10.79
CA ARG A 555 15.56 -2.04 -10.07
C ARG A 555 14.68 -0.97 -10.71
N GLN A 556 14.65 -0.88 -12.04
CA GLN A 556 13.79 0.07 -12.75
C GLN A 556 12.31 -0.25 -12.53
N LEU A 557 11.92 -1.52 -12.56
CA LEU A 557 10.56 -1.96 -12.23
C LEU A 557 10.20 -1.61 -10.78
N VAL A 558 11.11 -1.82 -9.83
CA VAL A 558 10.92 -1.41 -8.42
C VAL A 558 10.69 0.09 -8.33
N ILE A 559 11.46 0.92 -9.05
CA ILE A 559 11.27 2.37 -9.07
C ILE A 559 9.88 2.73 -9.62
N GLN A 560 9.47 2.15 -10.75
CA GLN A 560 8.19 2.43 -11.39
C GLN A 560 6.98 2.04 -10.52
N GLU A 561 7.03 0.88 -9.88
CA GLU A 561 5.93 0.36 -9.07
C GLU A 561 5.90 0.98 -7.65
N THR A 562 7.06 1.31 -7.06
CA THR A 562 7.12 1.86 -5.68
C THR A 562 7.14 3.39 -5.60
N GLN A 563 7.16 4.10 -6.73
CA GLN A 563 6.92 5.54 -6.73
C GLN A 563 5.48 5.80 -6.26
N ALA A 564 5.33 6.64 -5.23
CA ALA A 564 4.02 7.22 -4.92
C ALA A 564 3.51 7.94 -6.18
N PRO A 565 2.19 7.89 -6.48
CA PRO A 565 1.63 8.70 -7.56
C PRO A 565 2.03 10.15 -7.32
N ALA A 566 2.60 10.79 -8.34
CA ALA A 566 3.05 12.16 -8.23
C ALA A 566 1.85 13.02 -7.78
N GLN A 567 1.98 13.71 -6.64
CA GLN A 567 0.95 14.65 -6.20
C GLN A 567 0.65 15.62 -7.35
N SER A 568 -0.64 15.79 -7.67
CA SER A 568 -1.09 16.68 -8.74
C SER A 568 -0.58 18.10 -8.50
N ALA A 569 -0.46 18.90 -9.57
CA ALA A 569 -0.01 20.27 -9.43
C ALA A 569 -0.97 21.05 -8.53
N PHE A 570 -2.29 20.80 -8.66
CA PHE A 570 -3.30 21.27 -7.70
C PHE A 570 -2.97 21.01 -6.22
N VAL A 571 -2.62 19.77 -5.81
CA VAL A 571 -2.32 19.45 -4.40
C VAL A 571 -1.05 20.15 -3.90
N LYS A 572 -0.02 20.26 -4.75
CA LYS A 572 1.20 21.01 -4.43
C LYS A 572 0.92 22.51 -4.30
N ALA A 573 0.06 23.05 -5.18
CA ALA A 573 -0.33 24.43 -5.16
C ALA A 573 -1.19 24.79 -3.93
N GLN A 574 -2.04 23.89 -3.44
CA GLN A 574 -2.72 24.05 -2.16
C GLN A 574 -1.74 24.08 -0.96
N ALA A 575 -0.62 23.36 -1.02
CA ALA A 575 0.42 23.45 0.01
C ALA A 575 1.12 24.82 -0.05
N LEU A 576 1.52 25.25 -1.25
CA LEU A 576 2.13 26.57 -1.48
C LEU A 576 1.20 27.74 -1.12
N GLN A 577 -0.11 27.61 -1.33
CA GLN A 577 -1.11 28.57 -0.82
C GLN A 577 -0.99 28.71 0.71
N ARG A 578 -1.05 27.60 1.46
CA ARG A 578 -0.99 27.63 2.93
C ARG A 578 0.34 28.19 3.43
N GLU A 579 1.44 27.89 2.73
CA GLU A 579 2.75 28.47 3.04
C GLU A 579 2.77 29.98 2.80
N MET A 580 2.19 30.46 1.70
CA MET A 580 2.02 31.89 1.40
C MET A 580 1.15 32.59 2.46
N GLU A 581 0.03 31.98 2.86
CA GLU A 581 -0.85 32.43 3.95
C GLU A 581 -0.12 32.47 5.31
N SER A 582 0.85 31.57 5.52
CA SER A 582 1.72 31.57 6.71
C SER A 582 2.86 32.59 6.66
N GLY A 583 2.98 33.37 5.58
CA GLY A 583 3.99 34.42 5.40
C GLY A 583 5.26 34.01 4.64
N SER A 584 5.27 32.88 3.93
CA SER A 584 6.41 32.48 3.09
C SER A 584 6.56 33.38 1.86
N ALA A 585 7.68 34.11 1.78
CA ALA A 585 7.98 35.00 0.65
C ALA A 585 8.36 34.26 -0.66
N THR A 586 8.82 33.01 -0.58
CA THR A 586 9.16 32.20 -1.77
C THR A 586 7.96 31.44 -2.33
N ALA A 587 6.97 31.10 -1.49
CA ALA A 587 5.82 30.29 -1.89
C ALA A 587 5.04 30.87 -3.09
N ALA A 588 4.90 32.21 -3.17
CA ALA A 588 4.29 32.87 -4.33
C ALA A 588 5.09 32.63 -5.63
N HIS A 589 6.42 32.72 -5.58
CA HIS A 589 7.29 32.47 -6.74
C HIS A 589 7.27 31.00 -7.17
N GLU A 590 7.24 30.09 -6.20
CA GLU A 590 7.14 28.64 -6.44
C GLU A 590 5.78 28.25 -7.01
N LEU A 591 4.70 28.89 -6.57
CA LEU A 591 3.34 28.68 -7.08
C LEU A 591 3.19 29.17 -8.52
N ILE A 592 3.67 30.39 -8.83
CA ILE A 592 3.69 30.92 -10.20
C ILE A 592 4.58 30.04 -11.10
N ALA A 593 5.74 29.59 -10.63
CA ALA A 593 6.58 28.65 -11.37
C ALA A 593 5.94 27.26 -11.54
N LEU A 594 5.07 26.82 -10.62
CA LEU A 594 4.32 25.58 -10.74
C LEU A 594 3.19 25.70 -11.77
N ALA A 595 2.41 26.78 -11.74
CA ALA A 595 1.33 27.05 -12.70
C ALA A 595 1.83 27.06 -14.14
N ALA A 596 2.92 27.77 -14.44
CA ALA A 596 3.49 27.84 -15.78
C ALA A 596 4.12 26.52 -16.30
N ARG A 597 4.33 25.52 -15.43
CA ARG A 597 4.74 24.16 -15.86
C ARG A 597 3.57 23.20 -16.09
N HIS A 598 2.36 23.63 -15.74
CA HIS A 598 1.14 22.82 -15.71
C HIS A 598 -0.03 23.63 -16.26
N THR A 599 0.18 24.26 -17.42
CA THR A 599 -0.81 25.07 -18.16
C THR A 599 -2.01 24.26 -18.68
N ASP A 600 -2.08 22.97 -18.36
CA ASP A 600 -3.13 22.01 -18.67
C ASP A 600 -3.93 21.53 -17.42
N ASP A 601 -3.49 21.86 -16.19
CA ASP A 601 -4.17 21.47 -14.94
C ASP A 601 -5.33 22.43 -14.63
N ALA A 602 -6.51 22.22 -15.22
CA ALA A 602 -7.64 23.13 -14.99
C ALA A 602 -8.10 23.28 -13.52
N PRO A 603 -8.04 22.25 -12.64
CA PRO A 603 -8.24 22.45 -11.20
C PRO A 603 -7.28 23.48 -10.60
N LEU A 604 -5.99 23.48 -10.99
CA LEU A 604 -5.02 24.49 -10.57
C LEU A 604 -5.42 25.91 -10.94
N TYR A 605 -6.01 26.11 -12.12
CA TYR A 605 -6.41 27.45 -12.59
C TYR A 605 -7.79 27.86 -12.05
N CYS A 606 -8.81 27.05 -12.28
CA CYS A 606 -10.22 27.38 -12.00
C CYS A 606 -10.57 27.27 -10.51
N ASP A 607 -10.10 26.22 -9.83
CA ASP A 607 -10.48 25.94 -8.44
C ASP A 607 -9.52 26.54 -7.41
N LEU A 608 -8.35 27.04 -7.84
CA LEU A 608 -7.36 27.67 -6.97
C LEU A 608 -6.93 29.06 -7.46
N LEU A 609 -6.24 29.18 -8.59
CA LEU A 609 -5.48 30.40 -8.95
C LEU A 609 -6.36 31.65 -9.09
N VAL A 610 -7.53 31.53 -9.74
CA VAL A 610 -8.53 32.61 -9.89
C VAL A 610 -9.07 33.09 -8.52
N LYS A 611 -9.08 32.21 -7.51
CA LYS A 611 -9.64 32.48 -6.18
C LYS A 611 -8.61 33.06 -5.20
N LEU A 612 -7.32 33.09 -5.56
CA LEU A 612 -6.26 33.63 -4.72
C LEU A 612 -6.20 35.16 -4.74
N PRO A 613 -5.87 35.81 -3.61
CA PRO A 613 -5.60 37.25 -3.61
C PRO A 613 -4.38 37.55 -4.49
N LEU A 614 -4.56 38.43 -5.46
CA LEU A 614 -3.52 38.76 -6.43
C LEU A 614 -2.33 39.50 -5.82
N GLY A 615 -2.52 40.26 -4.72
CA GLY A 615 -1.48 41.08 -4.08
C GLY A 615 -0.16 40.34 -3.78
N PRO A 616 -0.19 39.20 -3.05
CA PRO A 616 0.99 38.35 -2.84
C PRO A 616 1.63 37.78 -4.13
N LEU A 617 0.86 37.63 -5.21
CA LEU A 617 1.32 37.03 -6.47
C LEU A 617 1.93 38.06 -7.43
N LEU A 618 1.53 39.33 -7.36
CA LEU A 618 2.03 40.39 -8.26
C LEU A 618 3.55 40.46 -8.37
N PRO A 619 4.36 40.40 -7.29
CA PRO A 619 5.81 40.43 -7.42
C PRO A 619 6.37 39.26 -8.21
N ALA A 620 5.79 38.06 -8.03
CA ALA A 620 6.21 36.84 -8.71
C ALA A 620 5.80 36.80 -10.19
N LEU A 621 4.64 37.37 -10.54
CA LEU A 621 4.17 37.52 -11.92
C LEU A 621 5.01 38.56 -12.67
N LEU A 622 5.28 39.73 -12.07
CA LEU A 622 6.05 40.81 -12.72
C LEU A 622 7.55 40.50 -12.81
N ALA A 623 8.07 39.54 -12.04
CA ALA A 623 9.46 39.10 -12.11
C ALA A 623 9.80 38.34 -13.41
N ASP A 624 8.79 37.78 -14.12
CA ASP A 624 8.97 37.03 -15.35
C ASP A 624 7.74 37.20 -16.26
N ALA A 625 7.80 38.18 -17.15
CA ALA A 625 6.68 38.56 -18.02
C ALA A 625 6.22 37.41 -18.94
N GLN A 626 7.14 36.58 -19.45
CA GLN A 626 6.77 35.43 -20.28
C GLN A 626 5.99 34.40 -19.46
N ARG A 627 6.45 34.11 -18.25
CA ARG A 627 5.74 33.20 -17.34
C ARG A 627 4.35 33.71 -16.96
N ALA A 628 4.19 35.02 -16.81
CA ALA A 628 2.89 35.64 -16.56
C ALA A 628 1.97 35.52 -17.79
N ILE A 629 2.49 35.74 -19.01
CA ILE A 629 1.76 35.52 -20.28
C ILE A 629 1.29 34.07 -20.40
N ASP A 630 2.16 33.09 -20.14
CA ASP A 630 1.81 31.66 -20.21
C ASP A 630 0.67 31.29 -19.24
N ILE A 631 0.66 31.89 -18.04
CA ILE A 631 -0.41 31.72 -17.04
C ILE A 631 -1.70 32.43 -17.45
N VAL A 632 -1.61 33.63 -18.01
CA VAL A 632 -2.78 34.40 -18.48
C VAL A 632 -3.49 33.66 -19.61
N ARG A 633 -2.74 33.13 -20.58
CA ARG A 633 -3.28 32.28 -21.66
C ARG A 633 -3.96 31.04 -21.12
N ALA A 634 -3.26 30.26 -20.29
CA ALA A 634 -3.83 29.05 -19.68
C ALA A 634 -5.09 29.36 -18.86
N MET A 635 -5.16 30.49 -18.16
CA MET A 635 -6.35 30.92 -17.43
C MET A 635 -7.52 31.26 -18.37
N ALA A 636 -7.25 31.99 -19.46
CA ALA A 636 -8.26 32.36 -20.45
C ALA A 636 -8.75 31.17 -21.29
N GLU A 637 -7.90 30.18 -21.55
CA GLU A 637 -8.21 28.97 -22.32
C GLU A 637 -8.91 27.89 -21.50
N LEU A 638 -8.47 27.63 -20.26
CA LEU A 638 -8.98 26.52 -19.44
C LEU A 638 -10.32 26.82 -18.78
N LEU A 639 -10.66 28.09 -18.52
CA LEU A 639 -11.94 28.44 -17.91
C LEU A 639 -13.10 27.97 -18.79
N GLY A 640 -13.97 27.13 -18.22
CA GLY A 640 -15.10 26.54 -18.94
C GLY A 640 -14.84 25.20 -19.65
N THR A 641 -13.61 24.69 -19.67
CA THR A 641 -13.27 23.45 -20.41
C THR A 641 -13.64 22.16 -19.67
N HIS A 642 -13.63 22.16 -18.33
CA HIS A 642 -13.96 20.97 -17.51
C HIS A 642 -15.39 20.99 -16.94
N ARG A 643 -15.98 22.17 -16.76
CA ARG A 643 -17.40 22.42 -16.43
C ARG A 643 -17.78 23.78 -17.00
N SER A 644 -19.07 24.03 -17.27
CA SER A 644 -19.55 25.38 -17.56
C SER A 644 -19.13 26.32 -16.42
N PRO A 645 -18.52 27.48 -16.69
CA PRO A 645 -18.04 28.35 -15.64
C PRO A 645 -19.22 29.11 -15.02
N GLU A 646 -19.14 29.34 -13.71
CA GLU A 646 -20.15 30.12 -13.01
C GLU A 646 -19.96 31.62 -13.25
N ARG A 647 -21.04 32.40 -13.11
CA ARG A 647 -20.99 33.85 -13.32
C ARG A 647 -19.91 34.53 -12.48
N GLY A 648 -19.76 34.12 -11.21
CA GLY A 648 -18.74 34.62 -10.31
C GLY A 648 -17.31 34.20 -10.69
N GLU A 649 -17.12 33.06 -11.35
CA GLU A 649 -15.80 32.62 -11.85
C GLU A 649 -15.37 33.45 -13.07
N VAL A 650 -16.32 33.81 -13.94
CA VAL A 650 -16.10 34.74 -15.06
C VAL A 650 -15.76 36.14 -14.54
N ASP A 651 -16.57 36.69 -13.61
CA ASP A 651 -16.32 37.98 -12.98
C ASP A 651 -14.94 38.01 -12.29
N ALA A 652 -14.60 36.97 -11.53
CA ALA A 652 -13.32 36.86 -10.85
C ALA A 652 -12.16 36.80 -11.85
N THR A 653 -12.29 36.07 -12.96
CA THR A 653 -11.25 35.94 -13.99
C THR A 653 -11.02 37.27 -14.72
N ILE A 654 -12.09 37.95 -15.18
CA ILE A 654 -11.97 39.27 -15.80
C ILE A 654 -11.28 40.25 -14.84
N MET A 655 -11.69 40.28 -13.57
CA MET A 655 -11.08 41.17 -12.57
C MET A 655 -9.66 40.79 -12.19
N TRP A 656 -9.27 39.51 -12.26
CA TRP A 656 -7.90 39.06 -12.04
C TRP A 656 -6.99 39.55 -13.17
N LEU A 657 -7.41 39.35 -14.43
CA LEU A 657 -6.72 39.83 -15.63
C LEU A 657 -6.59 41.37 -15.65
N ILE A 658 -7.69 42.09 -15.41
CA ILE A 658 -7.68 43.58 -15.40
C ILE A 658 -6.76 44.14 -14.31
N ARG A 659 -6.66 43.51 -13.13
CA ARG A 659 -5.74 43.95 -12.08
C ARG A 659 -4.27 43.70 -12.42
N ILE A 660 -3.95 42.66 -13.20
CA ILE A 660 -2.60 42.48 -13.76
C ILE A 660 -2.36 43.51 -14.86
N ALA A 661 -3.33 43.74 -15.76
CA ALA A 661 -3.25 44.76 -16.80
C ALA A 661 -2.97 46.15 -16.23
N GLN A 662 -3.71 46.56 -15.19
CA GLN A 662 -3.46 47.78 -14.40
C GLN A 662 -2.01 47.87 -13.93
N ARG A 663 -1.49 46.80 -13.31
CA ARG A 663 -0.14 46.79 -12.75
C ARG A 663 0.96 46.71 -13.81
N ALA A 664 0.69 46.06 -14.94
CA ALA A 664 1.57 46.02 -16.11
C ALA A 664 1.65 47.41 -16.77
N ALA A 665 0.52 48.11 -16.90
CA ALA A 665 0.46 49.49 -17.38
C ALA A 665 1.24 50.47 -16.47
N ASP A 666 1.09 50.36 -15.14
CA ASP A 666 1.88 51.13 -14.16
C ASP A 666 3.39 50.89 -14.30
N SER A 667 3.77 49.66 -14.68
CA SER A 667 5.15 49.18 -14.71
C SER A 667 5.79 49.27 -16.11
N GLY A 668 5.05 49.72 -17.13
CA GLY A 668 5.51 49.80 -18.52
C GLY A 668 5.69 48.45 -19.24
N VAL A 669 5.11 47.36 -18.73
CA VAL A 669 5.25 46.01 -19.29
C VAL A 669 4.14 45.77 -20.33
N LEU A 670 4.31 46.36 -21.51
CA LEU A 670 3.26 46.43 -22.54
C LEU A 670 2.80 45.05 -23.05
N ASP A 671 3.71 44.08 -23.25
CA ASP A 671 3.33 42.74 -23.74
C ASP A 671 2.36 42.02 -22.78
N LEU A 672 2.60 42.13 -21.47
CA LEU A 672 1.72 41.55 -20.43
C LEU A 672 0.41 42.35 -20.28
N LEU A 673 0.45 43.67 -20.49
CA LEU A 673 -0.75 44.51 -20.55
C LEU A 673 -1.66 44.08 -21.70
N GLU A 674 -1.10 43.91 -22.90
CA GLU A 674 -1.86 43.51 -24.10
C GLU A 674 -2.46 42.12 -23.94
N GLU A 675 -1.70 41.13 -23.47
CA GLU A 675 -2.20 39.77 -23.21
C GLU A 675 -3.32 39.72 -22.15
N CYS A 676 -3.18 40.46 -21.04
CA CYS A 676 -4.22 40.53 -20.02
C CYS A 676 -5.49 41.24 -20.54
N CYS A 677 -5.34 42.25 -21.38
CA CYS A 677 -6.47 42.93 -22.03
C CYS A 677 -7.17 42.03 -23.05
N ASP A 678 -6.43 41.29 -23.87
CA ASP A 678 -6.99 40.36 -24.86
C ASP A 678 -7.90 39.33 -24.19
N GLY A 679 -7.40 38.64 -23.15
CA GLY A 679 -8.19 37.71 -22.37
C GLY A 679 -9.38 38.37 -21.66
N ALA A 680 -9.17 39.51 -20.99
CA ALA A 680 -10.25 40.18 -20.25
C ALA A 680 -11.39 40.67 -21.16
N PHE A 681 -11.07 41.21 -22.33
CA PHE A 681 -12.04 41.74 -23.28
C PHE A 681 -12.77 40.64 -24.04
N GLU A 682 -12.10 39.53 -24.39
CA GLU A 682 -12.77 38.35 -24.96
C GLU A 682 -13.80 37.76 -23.97
N TRP A 683 -13.46 37.68 -22.68
CA TRP A 683 -14.38 37.17 -21.66
C TRP A 683 -15.55 38.13 -21.36
N ASP A 684 -15.34 39.44 -21.27
CA ASP A 684 -16.44 40.42 -21.14
C ASP A 684 -17.35 40.42 -22.39
N GLY A 685 -16.77 40.46 -23.60
CA GLY A 685 -17.51 40.47 -24.85
C GLY A 685 -18.35 39.20 -25.09
N ARG A 686 -17.98 38.07 -24.46
CA ARG A 686 -18.75 36.81 -24.50
C ARG A 686 -19.87 36.72 -23.44
N TRP A 687 -19.71 37.36 -22.28
CA TRP A 687 -20.56 37.13 -21.11
C TRP A 687 -21.33 38.36 -20.57
N ASP A 688 -21.03 39.57 -21.07
CA ASP A 688 -21.69 40.85 -20.74
C ASP A 688 -21.84 41.09 -19.22
N GLN A 689 -20.69 41.31 -18.54
CA GLN A 689 -20.66 41.43 -17.08
C GLN A 689 -20.60 42.87 -16.58
N TRP A 690 -21.77 43.38 -16.21
CA TRP A 690 -21.99 44.72 -15.62
C TRP A 690 -21.09 45.09 -14.43
N GLY A 691 -20.62 44.10 -13.66
CA GLY A 691 -19.72 44.34 -12.52
C GLY A 691 -18.32 44.79 -12.99
N PRO A 692 -17.55 43.90 -13.64
CA PRO A 692 -16.25 44.23 -14.22
C PRO A 692 -16.25 45.45 -15.14
N GLN A 693 -17.28 45.63 -15.98
CA GLN A 693 -17.38 46.78 -16.90
C GLN A 693 -17.27 48.14 -16.19
N LYS A 694 -17.82 48.28 -14.98
CA LYS A 694 -17.74 49.53 -14.21
C LYS A 694 -16.29 49.85 -13.80
N ASP A 695 -15.55 48.85 -13.32
CA ASP A 695 -14.17 49.01 -12.87
C ASP A 695 -13.22 49.20 -14.08
N ILE A 696 -13.48 48.52 -15.20
CA ILE A 696 -12.79 48.75 -16.47
C ILE A 696 -13.02 50.19 -16.96
N ALA A 697 -14.26 50.68 -16.99
CA ALA A 697 -14.57 52.05 -17.42
C ALA A 697 -13.96 53.12 -16.50
N ALA A 698 -13.75 52.82 -15.22
CA ALA A 698 -13.00 53.70 -14.31
C ALA A 698 -11.50 53.70 -14.63
N TRP A 699 -10.92 52.53 -14.92
CA TRP A 699 -9.50 52.39 -15.29
C TRP A 699 -9.17 52.98 -16.67
N LEU A 700 -10.05 52.85 -17.67
CA LEU A 700 -9.85 53.43 -19.00
C LEU A 700 -9.66 54.96 -18.97
N ARG A 701 -10.23 55.65 -17.96
CA ARG A 701 -10.03 57.09 -17.71
C ARG A 701 -8.66 57.44 -17.12
N THR A 702 -7.96 56.49 -16.50
CA THR A 702 -6.64 56.75 -15.90
C THR A 702 -5.47 56.48 -16.86
N LEU A 703 -5.73 55.85 -18.00
CA LEU A 703 -4.71 55.50 -18.98
C LEU A 703 -4.28 56.70 -19.82
N GLN A 704 -2.97 56.84 -20.02
CA GLN A 704 -2.37 57.83 -20.91
C GLN A 704 -1.17 57.23 -21.67
N GLY A 705 -0.74 57.88 -22.75
CA GLY A 705 0.52 57.55 -23.43
C GLY A 705 0.53 56.19 -24.10
N ASP A 706 1.60 55.42 -23.90
CA ASP A 706 1.79 54.14 -24.60
C ASP A 706 0.82 53.06 -24.10
N SER A 707 0.57 52.98 -22.79
CA SER A 707 -0.44 52.08 -22.21
C SER A 707 -1.86 52.37 -22.75
N ALA A 708 -2.22 53.65 -22.94
CA ALA A 708 -3.47 54.01 -23.61
C ALA A 708 -3.49 53.61 -25.09
N SER A 709 -2.34 53.65 -25.76
CA SER A 709 -2.16 53.21 -27.14
C SER A 709 -2.42 51.71 -27.31
N SER A 710 -1.79 50.89 -26.46
CA SER A 710 -1.93 49.43 -26.43
C SER A 710 -3.37 49.02 -26.11
N VAL A 711 -3.97 49.57 -25.04
CA VAL A 711 -5.35 49.25 -24.66
C VAL A 711 -6.36 49.70 -25.72
N ALA A 712 -6.15 50.86 -26.36
CA ALA A 712 -6.97 51.27 -27.51
C ALA A 712 -6.82 50.31 -28.71
N SER A 713 -5.66 49.66 -28.88
CA SER A 713 -5.45 48.64 -29.90
C SER A 713 -6.21 47.35 -29.58
N MET A 714 -6.22 46.92 -28.33
CA MET A 714 -6.99 45.76 -27.87
C MET A 714 -8.50 46.01 -27.99
N LEU A 715 -9.00 47.19 -27.59
CA LEU A 715 -10.42 47.56 -27.75
C LEU A 715 -10.89 47.53 -29.21
N ARG A 716 -10.03 47.88 -30.18
CA ARG A 716 -10.36 47.77 -31.62
C ARG A 716 -10.42 46.32 -32.11
N GLN A 717 -9.71 45.40 -31.47
CA GLN A 717 -9.73 43.97 -31.78
C GLN A 717 -10.94 43.27 -31.12
N HIS A 718 -11.45 43.84 -30.02
CA HIS A 718 -12.57 43.34 -29.22
C HIS A 718 -13.83 44.23 -29.29
N PRO A 719 -14.48 44.35 -30.47
CA PRO A 719 -15.60 45.28 -30.68
C PRO A 719 -16.82 44.97 -29.80
N THR A 720 -17.04 43.70 -29.45
CA THR A 720 -18.11 43.22 -28.56
C THR A 720 -17.92 43.64 -27.10
N CYS A 721 -16.68 43.86 -26.66
CA CYS A 721 -16.37 44.44 -25.36
C CYS A 721 -16.40 45.97 -25.43
N ALA A 722 -15.76 46.54 -26.47
CA ALA A 722 -15.67 47.99 -26.66
C ALA A 722 -17.04 48.70 -26.75
N GLN A 723 -18.08 48.06 -27.30
CA GLN A 723 -19.43 48.62 -27.33
C GLN A 723 -19.99 48.95 -25.93
N HIS A 724 -19.60 48.20 -24.88
CA HIS A 724 -20.06 48.41 -23.50
C HIS A 724 -19.56 49.74 -22.93
N PHE A 725 -18.44 50.24 -23.46
CA PHE A 725 -17.80 51.50 -23.04
C PHE A 725 -18.15 52.69 -23.94
N SER A 726 -19.09 52.58 -24.89
CA SER A 726 -19.48 53.70 -25.77
C SER A 726 -19.91 54.96 -25.00
N HIS A 727 -20.43 54.80 -23.78
CA HIS A 727 -20.81 55.87 -22.86
C HIS A 727 -19.63 56.75 -22.34
N ILE A 728 -18.37 56.36 -22.59
CA ILE A 728 -17.16 57.17 -22.27
C ILE A 728 -16.46 57.70 -23.53
N ALA A 729 -17.00 57.46 -24.73
CA ALA A 729 -16.37 57.87 -25.99
C ALA A 729 -16.27 59.40 -26.16
N ASP A 730 -17.17 60.16 -25.52
CA ASP A 730 -17.19 61.63 -25.51
C ASP A 730 -16.56 62.25 -24.23
N ASP A 731 -16.06 61.42 -23.32
CA ASP A 731 -15.51 61.85 -22.03
C ASP A 731 -14.11 62.46 -22.21
N VAL A 732 -14.00 63.79 -22.05
CA VAL A 732 -12.78 64.55 -22.38
C VAL A 732 -11.55 64.13 -21.57
N ASP A 733 -11.74 63.51 -20.41
CA ASP A 733 -10.66 63.02 -19.54
C ASP A 733 -10.08 61.67 -20.05
N VAL A 734 -10.77 60.98 -20.98
CA VAL A 734 -10.29 59.76 -21.62
C VAL A 734 -9.33 60.09 -22.77
N ASP A 735 -8.20 59.37 -22.86
CA ASP A 735 -7.23 59.53 -23.95
C ASP A 735 -7.91 59.40 -25.32
N HIS A 736 -7.61 60.35 -26.22
CA HIS A 736 -8.14 60.41 -27.58
C HIS A 736 -8.04 59.10 -28.37
N ARG A 737 -7.02 58.26 -28.12
CA ARG A 737 -6.85 56.96 -28.78
C ARG A 737 -7.89 55.94 -28.32
N ILE A 738 -8.19 55.94 -27.02
CA ILE A 738 -9.24 55.10 -26.43
C ILE A 738 -10.60 55.60 -26.91
N ARG A 739 -10.87 56.91 -26.85
CA ARG A 739 -12.12 57.48 -27.41
C ARG A 739 -12.35 57.09 -28.86
N ALA A 740 -11.35 57.24 -29.73
CA ALA A 740 -11.45 56.84 -31.14
C ALA A 740 -11.69 55.34 -31.35
N ALA A 741 -11.24 54.46 -30.44
CA ALA A 741 -11.57 53.04 -30.47
C ALA A 741 -13.05 52.75 -30.14
N LEU A 742 -13.68 53.61 -29.33
CA LEU A 742 -15.06 53.47 -28.86
C LEU A 742 -16.10 54.13 -29.78
N THR A 743 -15.74 55.22 -30.48
CA THR A 743 -16.68 56.00 -31.33
C THR A 743 -17.18 55.24 -32.56
N HIS A 744 -16.43 54.26 -33.09
CA HIS A 744 -16.71 53.64 -34.39
C HIS A 744 -17.71 52.45 -34.37
N LEU A 745 -18.39 52.19 -33.26
CA LEU A 745 -19.19 50.96 -33.05
C LEU A 745 -20.71 51.15 -33.10
N GLY A 746 -21.20 52.36 -33.42
CA GLY A 746 -22.61 52.75 -33.24
C GLY A 746 -23.69 52.00 -34.06
N ASP A 747 -23.34 51.37 -35.18
CA ASP A 747 -24.31 50.84 -36.17
C ASP A 747 -24.43 49.31 -36.25
N ALA A 748 -23.67 48.55 -35.45
CA ALA A 748 -23.70 47.09 -35.49
C ALA A 748 -24.14 46.48 -34.14
N ARG A 749 -25.43 46.14 -34.00
CA ARG A 749 -25.91 45.24 -32.93
C ARG A 749 -25.91 43.79 -33.40
N PRO A 750 -25.05 42.91 -32.87
CA PRO A 750 -25.32 41.47 -32.91
C PRO A 750 -26.52 41.16 -32.02
N ALA A 751 -27.30 40.13 -32.35
CA ALA A 751 -28.35 39.66 -31.46
C ALA A 751 -27.74 38.99 -30.21
N PRO A 752 -28.35 39.11 -29.01
CA PRO A 752 -27.86 38.41 -27.83
C PRO A 752 -27.89 36.89 -28.07
N VAL A 753 -26.71 36.27 -27.99
CA VAL A 753 -26.59 34.81 -28.13
C VAL A 753 -27.24 34.16 -26.92
N LYS A 754 -28.32 33.41 -27.13
CA LYS A 754 -28.96 32.64 -26.07
C LYS A 754 -27.97 31.60 -25.54
N ALA A 755 -27.94 31.44 -24.21
CA ALA A 755 -27.07 30.50 -23.49
C ALA A 755 -27.15 29.04 -24.01
N ASP A 756 -28.25 28.66 -24.65
CA ASP A 756 -28.45 27.33 -25.27
C ASP A 756 -27.48 27.03 -26.45
N ALA A 757 -26.78 28.03 -26.99
CA ALA A 757 -25.83 27.85 -28.09
C ALA A 757 -24.46 27.26 -27.67
N ILE A 758 -24.18 27.17 -26.35
CA ILE A 758 -22.90 26.68 -25.80
C ILE A 758 -22.85 25.14 -25.82
N ARG A 759 -22.93 24.55 -27.02
CA ARG A 759 -22.79 23.11 -27.28
C ARG A 759 -21.86 22.75 -28.45
N ALA A 760 -21.30 23.75 -29.14
CA ALA A 760 -20.29 23.53 -30.17
C ALA A 760 -18.88 23.70 -29.58
N SER A 761 -18.08 22.63 -29.61
CA SER A 761 -16.63 22.70 -29.39
C SER A 761 -15.98 23.63 -30.42
N PRO A 762 -14.84 24.28 -30.10
CA PRO A 762 -14.14 25.13 -31.06
C PRO A 762 -13.69 24.33 -32.30
N PRO A 763 -13.90 24.86 -33.52
CA PRO A 763 -13.49 24.18 -34.74
C PRO A 763 -11.98 24.36 -35.01
N GLY A 764 -11.20 23.34 -34.63
CA GLY A 764 -9.89 23.06 -35.23
C GLY A 764 -8.68 23.77 -34.63
N LEU A 765 -7.88 23.01 -33.89
CA LEU A 765 -6.43 23.18 -33.88
C LEU A 765 -5.87 22.87 -35.27
N ARG A 766 -5.01 23.76 -35.78
CA ARG A 766 -4.11 23.54 -36.92
C ARG A 766 -2.70 23.97 -36.53
#